data_AF-A0A4P5Y1R6-F1
#
_entry.id   AF-A0A4P5Y1R6-F1
#
_cell.length_a   1.000
_cell.length_b   1.000
_cell.length_c   1.000
_cell.angle_alpha   90.00
_cell.angle_beta   90.00
_cell.angle_gamma   90.00
#
_symmetry.space_group_name_H-M   'P 1'
#
loop_
_entity.id
_entity.type
_entity.pdbx_description
1 polymer ?
#
loop_
_entity_poly.entity_id
_entity_poly.type
_entity_poly.pdbx_seq_one_letter_code
_entity_poly.pdbx_strand_id
1 'polypeptide(L)'
;MSLSSSLESKFRGDIRYRGQAYVKAERVAITRVTADELFGVVEDGTEFQTQLTRRDDALLMTCSCANGHGNPHEVRCKHVWATILQAEQTGYINDASKPNYFPPFTTEEEPLEWEYDEDDWDEVPSGDAVRQPSLNRRKMKPAAAVVEPRVREWETQLNLLRNTMDAGEAAPSAELRETEIFYEIDVKQSQLEKQLVIGLVQRQRRNNGSWGKLKPLRVRANRFEDVTLEEDRHILATLLGGVAERSNWYAQQSELQAAANRFQVPFDLAELLMPEICATGRLRFQEDDEDQLSSRAIVWDTEPSWEMAVSVVFDEANQLWQLQGRWERSDETLPMRAAELVVPGGFVLMPLHAMPVVPAMGEFDREDAGTEDESITESSSENVLKLSDLPETKAAAAANAEQATDEATQPEMVVTHRLCRWSDAGQIEWAELLRRDPPLAVADGEEEELVDRLLDMPNAPKLDLPENLKLEEVRVVPVPAILIHTPRGPRWQQERLKGEVQFDYSGTMVRASGPQGAIVERQAGRCLIRNRQLEEIAWTQLVGAGFKRLIDKRRGAHDVEILARELGPAVRNLMPRGWAVKADGRQVWQAGQLKFRVHSNIDWFELHGEADFGGRRVTFPELLAALARGDSTVRLDDGSLGIIPEEWLQQYGLLAGLGTVDGEHLRFETHQVGLLDALLATQPLVDFDTKFTELRDKLKNFAGVTSANEPPNFKGELRGYQRDGVGWLEFLQEFKFGGCLADDMGLGKTVQMLAVLQDRKNQAKSKPKGEYRPSLIVVPKSLLFNWAQECAKFTPMLRVLEYAGLDRADLRPEFTNYDVILTTYGTLRRDVMVLKDIPFDYVVLDEAQTIKNAGSQVAKASRLLNAQNRLALSGTPIENHLGDLWSIFEFLNPGMLGRSTVFRTHASDAEKPESREFLARGLRPFILRRTKQQVAADLPDKIEQTLFCQMNEDQERLYAEMRDHYRQSLLGLIKNQGLAKSKMHVLEALLRLRQAACHPALLDKAKIGEGSAKLDVLLPHLDELIDEKHKTLVFSQFTSMLSIVRHHLDQKGIVYEYLDGQTRDRQACVERFQNDEKCPLFLISLKAGGLGLNLTAADYVFLLDPWWNPAVEAQAIDRAHRVGQTKQVFAYRLICRNTVEEKIAELQTKKKGLADAILQENGSVLEQLSAEDLEMLLS
;
A
#
# COMPACT_ATOMS: atom_id res chain seq x y z
N MET A 1 2.96 31.98 -19.48
CA MET A 1 3.86 31.75 -18.33
C MET A 1 2.94 31.33 -17.22
N SER A 2 3.10 30.08 -16.77
CA SER A 2 2.15 29.49 -15.85
C SER A 2 2.32 30.05 -14.45
N LEU A 3 1.31 29.88 -13.60
CA LEU A 3 1.33 30.43 -12.24
C LEU A 3 2.42 29.77 -11.40
N SER A 4 2.61 28.46 -11.55
CA SER A 4 3.71 27.72 -10.95
C SER A 4 5.07 28.29 -11.38
N SER A 5 5.26 28.57 -12.68
CA SER A 5 6.48 29.19 -13.21
C SER A 5 6.77 30.57 -12.59
N SER A 6 5.74 31.41 -12.43
CA SER A 6 5.90 32.76 -11.83
C SER A 6 6.12 32.73 -10.32
N LEU A 7 5.71 31.65 -9.62
CA LEU A 7 5.87 31.50 -8.18
C LEU A 7 7.05 30.58 -7.81
N GLU A 8 7.72 29.95 -8.77
CA GLU A 8 8.77 28.96 -8.56
C GLU A 8 9.92 29.47 -7.67
N SER A 9 10.32 30.74 -7.85
CA SER A 9 11.37 31.40 -7.05
C SER A 9 10.94 31.70 -5.60
N LYS A 10 9.63 31.73 -5.33
CA LYS A 10 9.05 31.99 -4.00
C LYS A 10 8.86 30.70 -3.17
N PHE A 11 9.07 29.51 -3.75
CA PHE A 11 8.99 28.23 -3.05
C PHE A 11 10.33 27.48 -3.12
N ARG A 12 10.86 27.06 -1.96
CA ARG A 12 12.10 26.26 -1.90
C ARG A 12 11.95 24.92 -2.64
N GLY A 13 13.02 24.45 -3.27
CA GLY A 13 13.00 23.24 -4.10
C GLY A 13 12.54 21.96 -3.38
N ASP A 14 12.81 21.83 -2.08
CA ASP A 14 12.34 20.71 -1.25
C ASP A 14 10.82 20.72 -1.01
N ILE A 15 10.23 21.91 -0.90
CA ILE A 15 8.78 22.11 -0.81
C ILE A 15 8.13 21.80 -2.15
N ARG A 16 8.74 22.26 -3.26
CA ARG A 16 8.26 22.03 -4.62
C ARG A 16 8.26 20.55 -5.00
N TYR A 17 9.34 19.84 -4.70
CA TYR A 17 9.46 18.39 -4.91
C TYR A 17 8.38 17.60 -4.16
N ARG A 18 8.12 17.95 -2.89
CA ARG A 18 7.07 17.31 -2.08
C ARG A 18 5.67 17.62 -2.59
N GLY A 19 5.38 18.87 -2.94
CA GLY A 19 4.08 19.25 -3.52
C GLY A 19 3.79 18.53 -4.84
N GLN A 20 4.81 18.41 -5.72
CA GLN A 20 4.70 17.65 -6.96
C GLN A 20 4.52 16.14 -6.74
N ALA A 21 5.03 15.59 -5.63
CA ALA A 21 4.80 14.20 -5.27
C ALA A 21 3.35 13.92 -4.85
N TYR A 22 2.65 14.86 -4.18
CA TYR A 22 1.22 14.69 -3.86
C TYR A 22 0.33 14.72 -5.10
N VAL A 23 0.61 15.63 -6.05
CA VAL A 23 -0.10 15.69 -7.33
C VAL A 23 0.10 14.39 -8.13
N LYS A 24 1.35 13.91 -8.24
CA LYS A 24 1.66 12.61 -8.88
C LYS A 24 1.07 11.39 -8.17
N ALA A 25 0.69 11.52 -6.91
CA ALA A 25 0.03 10.48 -6.12
C ALA A 25 -1.50 10.66 -6.06
N GLU A 26 -2.06 11.59 -6.83
CA GLU A 26 -3.50 11.91 -6.90
C GLU A 26 -4.11 12.33 -5.54
N ARG A 27 -3.29 12.87 -4.63
CA ARG A 27 -3.67 13.27 -3.26
C ARG A 27 -4.12 14.73 -3.13
N VAL A 28 -4.60 15.33 -4.22
CA VAL A 28 -5.00 16.74 -4.28
C VAL A 28 -6.32 16.86 -5.02
N ALA A 29 -7.36 17.30 -4.33
CA ALA A 29 -8.67 17.55 -4.90
C ALA A 29 -9.01 19.05 -4.83
N ILE A 30 -9.43 19.65 -5.94
CA ILE A 30 -10.02 21.00 -5.93
C ILE A 30 -11.51 20.83 -5.63
N THR A 31 -11.98 21.41 -4.53
CA THR A 31 -13.35 21.17 -4.01
C THR A 31 -14.34 22.26 -4.38
N ARG A 32 -13.86 23.48 -4.66
CA ARG A 32 -14.70 24.61 -5.11
C ARG A 32 -13.84 25.62 -5.86
N VAL A 33 -14.36 26.12 -6.98
CA VAL A 33 -13.77 27.22 -7.75
C VAL A 33 -14.83 28.30 -7.96
N THR A 34 -14.41 29.55 -7.85
CA THR A 34 -15.14 30.77 -8.24
C THR A 34 -14.13 31.70 -8.92
N ALA A 35 -14.59 32.73 -9.63
CA ALA A 35 -13.70 33.66 -10.33
C ALA A 35 -12.58 34.27 -9.45
N ASP A 36 -12.81 34.41 -8.13
CA ASP A 36 -11.87 35.02 -7.18
C ASP A 36 -11.34 34.07 -6.10
N GLU A 37 -11.91 32.88 -5.89
CA GLU A 37 -11.48 31.92 -4.86
C GLU A 37 -11.44 30.48 -5.35
N LEU A 38 -10.37 29.78 -5.03
CA LEU A 38 -10.15 28.36 -5.32
C LEU A 38 -9.79 27.61 -4.04
N PHE A 39 -10.56 26.57 -3.71
CA PHE A 39 -10.40 25.73 -2.52
C PHE A 39 -9.89 24.35 -2.92
N GLY A 40 -8.90 23.84 -2.20
CA GLY A 40 -8.34 22.50 -2.41
C GLY A 40 -8.09 21.76 -1.10
N VAL A 41 -8.24 20.44 -1.13
CA VAL A 41 -7.89 19.52 -0.04
C VAL A 41 -6.70 18.68 -0.47
N VAL A 42 -5.71 18.55 0.42
CA VAL A 42 -4.49 17.76 0.20
C VAL A 42 -4.36 16.69 1.28
N GLU A 43 -4.25 15.43 0.88
CA GLU A 43 -4.04 14.30 1.80
C GLU A 43 -2.54 14.08 2.08
N ASP A 44 -2.16 14.27 3.35
CA ASP A 44 -0.79 14.11 3.82
C ASP A 44 -0.78 13.44 5.20
N GLY A 45 -1.36 12.24 5.27
CA GLY A 45 -1.64 11.51 6.51
C GLY A 45 -2.92 11.98 7.22
N THR A 46 -3.25 13.26 7.08
CA THR A 46 -4.54 13.87 7.38
C THR A 46 -4.95 14.82 6.25
N GLU A 47 -6.21 15.20 6.18
CA GLU A 47 -6.69 16.22 5.23
C GLU A 47 -6.22 17.62 5.63
N PHE A 48 -5.60 18.33 4.69
CA PHE A 48 -5.27 19.75 4.84
C PHE A 48 -6.04 20.59 3.83
N GLN A 49 -6.85 21.52 4.35
CA GLN A 49 -7.56 22.50 3.53
C GLN A 49 -6.60 23.60 3.09
N THR A 50 -6.77 24.08 1.86
CA THR A 50 -6.01 25.16 1.24
C THR A 50 -6.96 26.07 0.48
N GLN A 51 -6.65 27.36 0.45
CA GLN A 51 -7.42 28.36 -0.29
C GLN A 51 -6.47 29.30 -1.02
N LEU A 52 -6.77 29.58 -2.27
CA LEU A 52 -6.16 30.61 -3.10
C LEU A 52 -7.23 31.69 -3.32
N THR A 53 -7.03 32.90 -2.79
CA THR A 53 -7.96 34.03 -2.96
C THR A 53 -7.27 35.14 -3.74
N ARG A 54 -7.93 35.61 -4.80
CA ARG A 54 -7.51 36.74 -5.63
C ARG A 54 -8.03 38.04 -5.02
N ARG A 55 -7.17 39.03 -4.81
CA ARG A 55 -7.57 40.41 -4.48
C ARG A 55 -6.68 41.40 -5.21
N ASP A 56 -7.30 42.28 -5.98
CA ASP A 56 -6.65 43.33 -6.77
C ASP A 56 -5.48 42.80 -7.61
N ASP A 57 -4.23 43.02 -7.18
CA ASP A 57 -3.00 42.59 -7.86
C ASP A 57 -2.26 41.44 -7.12
N ALA A 58 -2.88 40.80 -6.13
CA ALA A 58 -2.24 39.81 -5.25
C ALA A 58 -3.00 38.49 -5.13
N LEU A 59 -2.24 37.40 -5.05
CA LEU A 59 -2.71 36.06 -4.68
C LEU A 59 -2.46 35.83 -3.18
N LEU A 60 -3.54 35.73 -2.41
CA LEU A 60 -3.53 35.32 -1.00
C LEU A 60 -3.60 33.80 -0.93
N MET A 61 -2.82 33.21 -0.04
CA MET A 61 -2.74 31.75 0.12
C MET A 61 -2.90 31.39 1.60
N THR A 62 -3.78 30.45 1.91
CA THR A 62 -3.94 29.91 3.27
C THR A 62 -3.90 28.38 3.27
N CYS A 63 -3.60 27.79 4.43
CA CYS A 63 -3.62 26.35 4.61
C CYS A 63 -3.83 26.00 6.09
N SER A 64 -4.53 24.90 6.38
CA SER A 64 -4.74 24.40 7.76
C SER A 64 -3.52 23.69 8.37
N CYS A 65 -2.39 23.62 7.66
CA CYS A 65 -1.15 23.04 8.21
C CYS A 65 -0.39 24.02 9.11
N ALA A 66 0.55 23.52 9.93
CA ALA A 66 1.38 24.34 10.82
C ALA A 66 2.15 25.48 10.11
N ASN A 67 2.51 25.30 8.83
CA ASN A 67 3.18 26.31 8.00
C ASN A 67 2.19 27.23 7.24
N GLY A 68 0.90 27.11 7.50
CA GLY A 68 -0.19 27.93 6.93
C GLY A 68 -0.76 28.97 7.89
N HIS A 69 -0.42 28.90 9.19
CA HIS A 69 -0.74 29.95 10.16
C HIS A 69 0.24 31.11 10.03
N GLY A 70 -0.20 32.24 9.47
CA GLY A 70 0.62 33.43 9.30
C GLY A 70 0.01 34.44 8.34
N ASN A 71 0.82 35.37 7.84
CA ASN A 71 0.42 36.33 6.81
C ASN A 71 0.07 35.58 5.49
N PRO A 72 -1.17 35.69 4.94
CA PRO A 72 -1.57 35.00 3.72
C PRO A 72 -0.74 35.34 2.48
N HIS A 73 0.03 36.44 2.49
CA HIS A 73 0.99 36.76 1.43
C HIS A 73 2.27 35.89 1.49
N GLU A 74 2.58 35.28 2.64
CA GLU A 74 3.85 34.60 2.94
C GLU A 74 3.71 33.09 3.14
N VAL A 75 2.50 32.53 3.13
CA VAL A 75 2.30 31.07 3.23
C VAL A 75 2.98 30.35 2.05
N ARG A 76 3.96 29.49 2.37
CA ARG A 76 4.72 28.67 1.40
C ARG A 76 4.84 27.23 1.89
N CYS A 77 3.71 26.52 2.01
CA CYS A 77 3.71 25.11 2.39
C CYS A 77 3.63 24.18 1.15
N LYS A 78 3.93 22.89 1.37
CA LYS A 78 3.89 21.85 0.33
C LYS A 78 2.47 21.59 -0.20
N HIS A 79 1.44 21.79 0.64
CA HIS A 79 0.03 21.61 0.29
C HIS A 79 -0.48 22.72 -0.65
N VAL A 80 -0.17 23.98 -0.37
CA VAL A 80 -0.48 25.12 -1.26
C VAL A 80 0.22 24.97 -2.61
N TRP A 81 1.49 24.53 -2.63
CA TRP A 81 2.18 24.26 -3.90
C TRP A 81 1.54 23.12 -4.69
N ALA A 82 1.09 22.06 -4.02
CA ALA A 82 0.38 20.96 -4.65
C ALA A 82 -0.97 21.42 -5.25
N THR A 83 -1.69 22.30 -4.54
CA THR A 83 -2.96 22.88 -5.00
C THR A 83 -2.79 23.79 -6.21
N ILE A 84 -1.73 24.61 -6.24
CA ILE A 84 -1.38 25.43 -7.42
C ILE A 84 -1.10 24.54 -8.64
N LEU A 85 -0.29 23.48 -8.46
CA LEU A 85 0.01 22.54 -9.54
C LEU A 85 -1.24 21.78 -10.02
N GLN A 86 -2.12 21.34 -9.11
CA GLN A 86 -3.37 20.66 -9.47
C GLN A 86 -4.32 21.58 -10.23
N ALA A 87 -4.51 22.81 -9.78
CA ALA A 87 -5.35 23.81 -10.43
C ALA A 87 -4.83 24.22 -11.83
N GLU A 88 -3.51 24.23 -12.01
CA GLU A 88 -2.87 24.43 -13.32
C GLU A 88 -3.06 23.21 -14.24
N GLN A 89 -2.91 21.98 -13.71
CA GLN A 89 -3.12 20.74 -14.46
C GLN A 89 -4.59 20.48 -14.85
N THR A 90 -5.55 20.99 -14.07
CA THR A 90 -7.00 20.86 -14.31
C THR A 90 -7.61 22.02 -15.11
N GLY A 91 -6.81 23.02 -15.50
CA GLY A 91 -7.30 24.14 -16.33
C GLY A 91 -8.04 25.26 -15.58
N TYR A 92 -8.14 25.18 -14.24
CA TYR A 92 -8.70 26.26 -13.41
C TYR A 92 -7.84 27.53 -13.37
N ILE A 93 -6.60 27.46 -13.87
CA ILE A 93 -5.69 28.61 -14.04
C ILE A 93 -5.22 28.67 -15.49
N ASN A 94 -5.61 29.72 -16.22
CA ASN A 94 -5.22 29.93 -17.61
C ASN A 94 -3.78 30.47 -17.77
N ASP A 95 -3.09 30.04 -18.83
CA ASP A 95 -1.66 30.26 -19.07
C ASP A 95 -1.32 31.66 -19.66
N ALA A 96 -1.83 32.72 -19.03
CA ALA A 96 -1.73 34.11 -19.50
C ALA A 96 -1.37 35.13 -18.40
N SER A 97 -0.50 34.78 -17.45
CA SER A 97 -0.01 35.75 -16.46
C SER A 97 1.02 36.74 -17.04
N LYS A 98 0.81 38.03 -16.80
CA LYS A 98 1.86 39.07 -16.85
C LYS A 98 2.44 39.23 -15.43
N PRO A 99 3.67 39.76 -15.26
CA PRO A 99 4.17 40.10 -13.94
C PRO A 99 3.18 41.04 -13.23
N ASN A 100 2.74 40.66 -12.03
CA ASN A 100 1.71 41.33 -11.22
C ASN A 100 0.29 41.37 -11.85
N TYR A 101 -0.11 40.39 -12.67
CA TYR A 101 -1.51 40.24 -13.07
C TYR A 101 -1.96 38.77 -12.99
N PHE A 102 -2.97 38.52 -12.15
CA PHE A 102 -3.61 37.22 -12.00
C PHE A 102 -5.00 37.26 -12.66
N PRO A 103 -5.24 36.50 -13.75
CA PRO A 103 -6.59 36.36 -14.30
C PRO A 103 -7.52 35.69 -13.27
N PRO A 104 -8.85 35.88 -13.38
CA PRO A 104 -9.80 35.11 -12.58
C PRO A 104 -9.64 33.61 -12.83
N PHE A 105 -9.96 32.79 -11.83
CA PHE A 105 -9.94 31.33 -12.00
C PHE A 105 -11.03 30.91 -12.98
N THR A 106 -10.73 29.95 -13.85
CA THR A 106 -11.71 29.38 -14.78
C THR A 106 -12.78 28.64 -13.96
N THR A 107 -14.04 29.01 -14.08
CA THR A 107 -15.17 28.21 -13.58
C THR A 107 -15.62 27.23 -14.65
N GLU A 108 -16.20 26.09 -14.26
CA GLU A 108 -16.94 25.24 -15.20
C GLU A 108 -18.21 25.98 -15.64
N GLU A 109 -18.30 26.37 -16.91
CA GLU A 109 -19.50 26.97 -17.51
C GLU A 109 -19.87 26.23 -18.82
N GLU A 110 -21.13 25.80 -18.90
CA GLU A 110 -21.87 25.66 -20.17
C GLU A 110 -22.03 27.06 -20.83
N PRO A 111 -22.22 27.22 -22.17
CA PRO A 111 -23.03 26.31 -23.00
C PRO A 111 -22.55 26.08 -24.46
N LEU A 112 -23.31 25.28 -25.20
CA LEU A 112 -23.40 25.34 -26.67
C LEU A 112 -24.86 25.27 -27.12
N GLU A 113 -25.14 25.95 -28.24
CA GLU A 113 -26.47 26.39 -28.67
C GLU A 113 -27.37 25.26 -29.19
N TRP A 114 -28.69 25.46 -29.10
CA TRP A 114 -29.69 24.72 -29.90
C TRP A 114 -30.29 25.68 -30.93
N GLU A 115 -30.16 25.34 -32.22
CA GLU A 115 -30.85 26.04 -33.31
C GLU A 115 -32.35 25.76 -33.27
N TYR A 116 -33.17 26.80 -33.48
CA TYR A 116 -34.58 26.70 -33.83
C TYR A 116 -34.97 27.87 -34.75
N ASP A 117 -35.21 27.56 -36.01
CA ASP A 117 -36.05 28.32 -36.95
C ASP A 117 -37.34 27.46 -37.17
N GLU A 118 -38.53 27.97 -37.50
CA GLU A 118 -39.01 29.31 -37.85
C GLU A 118 -40.54 29.39 -37.55
N ASP A 119 -41.15 30.58 -37.64
CA ASP A 119 -42.60 30.89 -37.65
C ASP A 119 -43.44 30.56 -36.37
N ASP A 120 -44.32 31.44 -35.86
CA ASP A 120 -45.33 32.23 -36.58
C ASP A 120 -45.70 33.58 -35.88
N TRP A 121 -46.55 34.38 -36.54
CA TRP A 121 -46.87 35.79 -36.25
C TRP A 121 -47.90 36.00 -35.11
N ASP A 122 -47.85 37.13 -34.37
CA ASP A 122 -48.63 38.35 -34.71
C ASP A 122 -48.67 39.49 -33.63
N GLU A 123 -48.94 40.70 -34.14
CA GLU A 123 -49.50 41.93 -33.52
C GLU A 123 -48.80 42.77 -32.38
N VAL A 124 -48.94 44.08 -32.58
CA VAL A 124 -48.49 45.27 -31.80
C VAL A 124 -49.72 46.24 -31.74
N PRO A 125 -49.75 47.48 -31.16
CA PRO A 125 -48.83 48.21 -30.26
C PRO A 125 -49.49 49.11 -29.16
N SER A 126 -48.63 49.79 -28.38
CA SER A 126 -48.76 51.19 -27.89
C SER A 126 -49.69 51.57 -26.70
N GLY A 127 -49.31 52.63 -25.97
CA GLY A 127 -50.20 53.32 -25.02
C GLY A 127 -49.53 54.18 -23.93
N ASP A 128 -48.94 55.33 -24.28
CA ASP A 128 -48.43 56.32 -23.30
C ASP A 128 -49.55 56.97 -22.45
N ALA A 129 -49.28 57.21 -21.16
CA ALA A 129 -50.01 58.21 -20.36
C ALA A 129 -49.17 58.79 -19.21
N VAL A 130 -48.58 59.97 -19.45
CA VAL A 130 -47.84 60.76 -18.44
C VAL A 130 -48.78 61.74 -17.71
N ARG A 131 -48.76 61.78 -16.36
CA ARG A 131 -48.71 63.04 -15.59
C ARG A 131 -48.46 62.90 -14.07
N GLN A 132 -47.33 63.48 -13.65
CA GLN A 132 -46.99 64.01 -12.31
C GLN A 132 -47.87 65.25 -11.94
N PRO A 133 -47.80 65.90 -10.74
CA PRO A 133 -46.67 65.99 -9.78
C PRO A 133 -47.13 65.99 -8.29
N SER A 134 -46.46 66.50 -7.24
CA SER A 134 -45.20 67.29 -7.05
C SER A 134 -44.71 67.20 -5.58
N LEU A 135 -43.40 67.40 -5.34
CA LEU A 135 -42.70 68.14 -4.23
C LEU A 135 -41.35 67.48 -3.90
N ASN A 136 -40.21 68.04 -4.32
CA ASN A 136 -39.29 68.90 -3.53
C ASN A 136 -38.75 68.26 -2.22
N ARG A 137 -37.44 68.20 -1.91
CA ARG A 137 -36.29 68.96 -2.49
C ARG A 137 -34.91 68.35 -2.13
N ARG A 138 -34.01 68.34 -3.14
CA ARG A 138 -32.54 68.60 -3.09
C ARG A 138 -31.53 67.61 -2.43
N LYS A 139 -30.76 67.00 -3.35
CA LYS A 139 -29.28 67.02 -3.47
C LYS A 139 -28.40 66.41 -2.36
N MET A 140 -27.81 65.25 -2.69
CA MET A 140 -26.57 64.76 -2.11
C MET A 140 -25.37 65.72 -2.39
N LYS A 141 -24.40 65.72 -1.47
CA LYS A 141 -23.02 66.20 -1.64
C LYS A 141 -22.06 65.23 -0.92
N PRO A 142 -20.80 65.08 -1.34
CA PRO A 142 -19.94 63.98 -0.90
C PRO A 142 -18.90 64.34 0.20
N ALA A 143 -18.36 63.27 0.79
CA ALA A 143 -17.04 63.11 1.42
C ALA A 143 -16.71 63.81 2.77
N ALA A 144 -16.49 62.98 3.79
CA ALA A 144 -15.41 63.13 4.77
C ALA A 144 -15.07 61.76 5.38
N ALA A 145 -13.79 61.41 5.49
CA ALA A 145 -13.34 60.22 6.20
C ALA A 145 -13.21 60.51 7.70
N VAL A 146 -13.58 59.54 8.55
CA VAL A 146 -13.25 59.55 9.98
C VAL A 146 -12.24 58.43 10.24
N VAL A 147 -11.08 58.81 10.77
CA VAL A 147 -10.02 57.89 11.18
C VAL A 147 -10.24 57.56 12.66
N GLU A 148 -10.39 56.28 13.00
CA GLU A 148 -10.38 55.85 14.40
C GLU A 148 -8.94 55.89 14.96
N PRO A 149 -8.75 56.34 16.22
CA PRO A 149 -7.43 56.47 16.81
C PRO A 149 -6.87 55.11 17.22
N ARG A 150 -5.70 54.75 16.68
CA ARG A 150 -4.90 53.62 17.19
C ARG A 150 -4.37 53.95 18.60
N VAL A 151 -5.06 53.46 19.62
CA VAL A 151 -4.53 53.35 20.99
C VAL A 151 -3.26 52.48 20.94
N ARG A 152 -2.19 52.90 21.63
CA ARG A 152 -0.91 52.17 21.59
C ARG A 152 -0.89 51.07 22.64
N GLU A 153 -0.23 49.95 22.35
CA GLU A 153 -0.25 48.76 23.24
C GLU A 153 0.21 49.05 24.68
N TRP A 154 1.15 49.98 24.87
CA TRP A 154 1.62 50.37 26.21
C TRP A 154 0.56 51.13 27.04
N GLU A 155 -0.34 51.91 26.42
CA GLU A 155 -1.52 52.48 27.10
C GLU A 155 -2.52 51.40 27.48
N THR A 156 -2.63 50.35 26.65
CA THR A 156 -3.51 49.21 26.91
C THR A 156 -2.99 48.39 28.10
N GLN A 157 -1.67 48.19 28.19
CA GLN A 157 -1.01 47.56 29.34
C GLN A 157 -1.12 48.40 30.62
N LEU A 158 -1.01 49.73 30.54
CA LEU A 158 -1.25 50.62 31.70
C LEU A 158 -2.70 50.63 32.16
N ASN A 159 -3.68 50.56 31.25
CA ASN A 159 -5.08 50.42 31.60
C ASN A 159 -5.37 49.04 32.23
N LEU A 160 -4.71 47.97 31.76
CA LEU A 160 -4.79 46.66 32.41
C LEU A 160 -4.22 46.71 33.84
N LEU A 161 -3.04 47.32 34.01
CA LEU A 161 -2.39 47.47 35.31
C LEU A 161 -3.25 48.29 36.28
N ARG A 162 -3.84 49.40 35.80
CA ARG A 162 -4.78 50.21 36.59
C ARG A 162 -5.99 49.37 37.02
N ASN A 163 -6.64 48.64 36.11
CA ASN A 163 -7.77 47.79 36.44
C ASN A 163 -7.41 46.66 37.43
N THR A 164 -6.17 46.14 37.42
CA THR A 164 -5.71 45.19 38.43
C THR A 164 -5.33 45.82 39.78
N MET A 165 -5.03 47.13 39.82
CA MET A 165 -4.78 47.85 41.07
C MET A 165 -6.07 48.42 41.68
N ASP A 166 -7.05 48.81 40.85
CA ASP A 166 -8.41 49.21 41.27
C ASP A 166 -9.26 48.00 41.74
N ALA A 167 -8.75 46.76 41.59
CA ALA A 167 -9.34 45.55 42.19
C ALA A 167 -9.01 45.38 43.69
N GLY A 168 -8.26 46.33 44.29
CA GLY A 168 -8.09 46.43 45.73
C GLY A 168 -9.14 47.35 46.37
N GLU A 169 -9.91 46.80 47.31
CA GLU A 169 -10.82 47.51 48.23
C GLU A 169 -12.15 48.06 47.65
N ALA A 170 -13.17 47.18 47.57
CA ALA A 170 -14.58 47.59 47.58
C ALA A 170 -15.41 46.72 48.55
N ALA A 171 -15.86 47.38 49.63
CA ALA A 171 -16.82 47.06 50.71
C ALA A 171 -17.60 45.72 50.75
N PRO A 172 -17.91 45.21 51.98
CA PRO A 172 -18.78 44.05 52.17
C PRO A 172 -20.30 44.36 52.04
N SER A 173 -21.05 43.29 51.75
CA SER A 173 -22.52 43.12 51.86
C SER A 173 -23.43 44.05 51.05
N ALA A 174 -24.01 43.49 49.99
CA ALA A 174 -25.43 43.65 49.69
C ALA A 174 -26.07 42.25 49.80
N GLU A 175 -27.15 42.11 50.56
CA GLU A 175 -27.85 40.83 50.74
C GLU A 175 -28.42 40.33 49.41
N LEU A 176 -28.09 39.08 49.03
CA LEU A 176 -28.69 38.40 47.88
C LEU A 176 -30.20 38.27 48.12
N ARG A 177 -31.00 39.04 47.36
CA ARG A 177 -32.45 38.92 47.39
C ARG A 177 -32.85 37.58 46.78
N GLU A 178 -33.71 36.83 47.47
CA GLU A 178 -34.28 35.59 46.96
C GLU A 178 -34.84 35.79 45.54
N THR A 179 -34.32 34.97 44.62
CA THR A 179 -34.75 34.84 43.23
C THR A 179 -35.46 33.50 43.08
N GLU A 180 -36.53 33.48 42.30
CA GLU A 180 -37.28 32.26 41.99
C GLU A 180 -37.47 32.20 40.48
N ILE A 181 -37.12 31.04 39.90
CA ILE A 181 -37.09 30.80 38.46
C ILE A 181 -38.20 29.83 38.09
N PHE A 182 -38.89 30.09 36.98
CA PHE A 182 -39.91 29.24 36.38
C PHE A 182 -39.53 28.90 34.95
N TYR A 183 -39.96 27.71 34.53
CA TYR A 183 -39.71 27.12 33.22
C TYR A 183 -41.01 27.09 32.42
N GLU A 184 -41.00 27.58 31.19
CA GLU A 184 -42.22 27.74 30.37
C GLU A 184 -42.12 26.90 29.09
N ILE A 185 -43.08 26.01 28.85
CA ILE A 185 -43.19 25.33 27.55
C ILE A 185 -43.99 26.21 26.59
N ASP A 186 -43.37 26.59 25.47
CA ASP A 186 -44.11 27.17 24.34
C ASP A 186 -44.58 26.04 23.42
N VAL A 187 -45.84 25.64 23.55
CA VAL A 187 -46.45 24.57 22.74
C VAL A 187 -46.47 24.95 21.25
N LYS A 188 -46.74 26.21 20.91
CA LYS A 188 -46.87 26.67 19.52
C LYS A 188 -45.51 26.68 18.82
N GLN A 189 -44.50 27.23 19.48
CA GLN A 189 -43.14 27.24 18.95
C GLN A 189 -42.50 25.85 18.96
N SER A 190 -42.85 24.99 19.93
CA SER A 190 -42.40 23.59 19.93
C SER A 190 -42.97 22.79 18.75
N GLN A 191 -44.21 23.04 18.35
CA GLN A 191 -44.81 22.47 17.13
C GLN A 191 -44.13 23.00 15.86
N LEU A 192 -43.83 24.31 15.80
CA LEU A 192 -43.21 24.95 14.63
C LEU A 192 -41.77 24.45 14.39
N GLU A 193 -40.95 24.42 15.45
CA GLU A 193 -39.54 24.03 15.39
C GLU A 193 -39.34 22.50 15.44
N LYS A 194 -40.43 21.74 15.63
CA LYS A 194 -40.43 20.28 15.83
C LYS A 194 -39.45 19.80 16.93
N GLN A 195 -39.25 20.61 17.97
CA GLN A 195 -38.40 20.33 19.14
C GLN A 195 -39.02 20.96 20.39
N LEU A 196 -38.65 20.53 21.60
CA LEU A 196 -39.18 21.14 22.82
C LEU A 196 -38.54 22.51 23.04
N VAL A 197 -39.36 23.56 23.17
CA VAL A 197 -38.90 24.94 23.40
C VAL A 197 -39.23 25.37 24.82
N ILE A 198 -38.18 25.62 25.62
CA ILE A 198 -38.27 26.02 27.03
C ILE A 198 -37.86 27.48 27.20
N GLY A 199 -38.77 28.31 27.71
CA GLY A 199 -38.55 29.68 28.15
C GLY A 199 -38.16 29.78 29.62
N LEU A 200 -37.38 30.81 29.96
CA LEU A 200 -36.97 31.12 31.34
C LEU A 200 -37.52 32.47 31.80
N VAL A 201 -38.21 32.46 32.93
CA VAL A 201 -38.68 33.67 33.62
C VAL A 201 -38.32 33.62 35.10
N GLN A 202 -38.15 34.79 35.73
CA GLN A 202 -37.81 34.92 37.15
C GLN A 202 -38.66 35.98 37.83
N ARG A 203 -38.80 35.86 39.16
CA ARG A 203 -39.25 36.94 40.04
C ARG A 203 -38.29 37.14 41.21
N GLN A 204 -38.25 38.36 41.73
CA GLN A 204 -37.39 38.75 42.85
C GLN A 204 -38.23 39.20 44.04
N ARG A 205 -37.82 38.81 45.25
CA ARG A 205 -38.47 39.26 46.48
C ARG A 205 -38.12 40.73 46.76
N ARG A 206 -39.14 41.57 46.98
CA ARG A 206 -38.97 42.99 47.31
C ARG A 206 -38.64 43.15 48.81
N ASN A 207 -38.04 44.27 49.19
CA ASN A 207 -37.66 44.57 50.60
C ASN A 207 -38.84 44.56 51.60
N ASN A 208 -40.10 44.57 51.14
CA ASN A 208 -41.30 44.44 51.97
C ASN A 208 -41.81 42.98 52.09
N GLY A 209 -41.03 41.99 51.64
CA GLY A 209 -41.36 40.56 51.69
C GLY A 209 -42.25 40.04 50.56
N SER A 210 -42.88 40.91 49.76
CA SER A 210 -43.74 40.52 48.63
C SER A 210 -42.94 40.24 47.36
N TRP A 211 -43.39 39.30 46.52
CA TRP A 211 -42.79 39.03 45.23
C TRP A 211 -42.99 40.17 44.22
N GLY A 212 -42.01 40.40 43.35
CA GLY A 212 -42.15 41.26 42.16
C GLY A 212 -42.86 40.54 41.01
N LYS A 213 -43.24 41.30 39.97
CA LYS A 213 -43.72 40.73 38.70
C LYS A 213 -42.65 39.83 38.07
N LEU A 214 -43.12 38.78 37.38
CA LEU A 214 -42.29 37.91 36.55
C LEU A 214 -41.62 38.72 35.43
N LYS A 215 -40.38 38.36 35.09
CA LYS A 215 -39.59 38.96 34.02
C LYS A 215 -38.75 37.89 33.33
N PRO A 216 -38.49 38.00 32.01
CA PRO A 216 -37.59 37.09 31.32
C PRO A 216 -36.22 36.99 32.00
N LEU A 217 -35.79 35.76 32.30
CA LEU A 217 -34.46 35.48 32.82
C LEU A 217 -33.50 35.30 31.63
N ARG A 218 -32.55 36.22 31.52
CA ARG A 218 -31.52 36.18 30.47
C ARG A 218 -30.21 35.66 31.07
N VAL A 219 -29.89 34.40 30.79
CA VAL A 219 -28.74 33.71 31.39
C VAL A 219 -27.46 34.01 30.60
N ARG A 220 -26.32 34.07 31.30
CA ARG A 220 -24.98 34.20 30.71
C ARG A 220 -24.06 33.14 31.31
N ALA A 221 -23.25 32.50 30.47
CA ALA A 221 -22.37 31.38 30.86
C ALA A 221 -21.35 31.68 31.98
N ASN A 222 -21.13 32.95 32.34
CA ASN A 222 -20.11 33.37 33.31
C ASN A 222 -20.70 33.98 34.61
N ARG A 223 -21.99 33.75 34.91
CA ARG A 223 -22.63 34.22 36.16
C ARG A 223 -23.69 33.26 36.70
N PHE A 224 -23.26 32.11 37.21
CA PHE A 224 -24.11 31.20 37.99
C PHE A 224 -24.08 31.48 39.50
N GLU A 225 -23.10 32.26 39.98
CA GLU A 225 -22.94 32.64 41.39
C GLU A 225 -24.10 33.52 41.92
N ASP A 226 -24.84 34.18 41.02
CA ASP A 226 -26.02 35.00 41.33
C ASP A 226 -27.30 34.15 41.57
N VAL A 227 -27.29 32.83 41.31
CA VAL A 227 -28.46 31.93 41.44
C VAL A 227 -28.39 31.17 42.77
N THR A 228 -29.38 31.39 43.64
CA THR A 228 -29.36 30.91 45.04
C THR A 228 -29.68 29.43 45.23
N LEU A 229 -30.49 28.82 44.35
CA LEU A 229 -30.83 27.40 44.42
C LEU A 229 -29.81 26.54 43.66
N GLU A 230 -29.47 25.36 44.18
CA GLU A 230 -28.52 24.43 43.56
C GLU A 230 -29.12 23.66 42.38
N GLU A 231 -30.37 23.23 42.52
CA GLU A 231 -31.18 22.61 41.45
C GLU A 231 -31.25 23.51 40.22
N ASP A 232 -31.61 24.80 40.40
CA ASP A 232 -31.68 25.76 39.30
C ASP A 232 -30.30 25.99 38.64
N ARG A 233 -29.21 25.99 39.41
CA ARG A 233 -27.85 26.08 38.84
C ARG A 233 -27.53 24.87 37.97
N HIS A 234 -27.95 23.66 38.37
CA HIS A 234 -27.75 22.46 37.57
C HIS A 234 -28.58 22.48 36.28
N ILE A 235 -29.90 22.70 36.42
CA ILE A 235 -30.85 22.75 35.29
C ILE A 235 -30.42 23.83 34.27
N LEU A 236 -30.02 25.02 34.72
CA LEU A 236 -29.56 26.10 33.82
C LEU A 236 -28.21 25.80 33.15
N ALA A 237 -27.28 25.13 33.83
CA ALA A 237 -26.01 24.73 33.23
C ALA A 237 -26.24 23.68 32.13
N THR A 238 -27.14 22.72 32.36
CA THR A 238 -27.51 21.68 31.40
C THR A 238 -28.33 22.24 30.23
N LEU A 239 -29.26 23.18 30.47
CA LEU A 239 -30.00 23.91 29.43
C LEU A 239 -29.11 24.74 28.49
N LEU A 240 -27.97 25.24 28.98
CA LEU A 240 -26.97 25.94 28.15
C LEU A 240 -26.21 25.01 27.18
N GLY A 241 -26.39 23.69 27.28
CA GLY A 241 -26.04 22.73 26.23
C GLY A 241 -27.06 22.67 25.08
N GLY A 242 -28.24 23.26 25.23
CA GLY A 242 -29.27 23.38 24.20
C GLY A 242 -29.03 24.55 23.23
N VAL A 243 -29.81 24.59 22.14
CA VAL A 243 -29.66 25.63 21.11
C VAL A 243 -30.49 26.85 21.50
N ALA A 244 -29.83 27.96 21.81
CA ALA A 244 -30.51 29.23 22.11
C ALA A 244 -31.30 29.76 20.89
N GLU A 245 -32.56 30.13 21.11
CA GLU A 245 -33.44 30.65 20.05
C GLU A 245 -32.96 32.03 19.56
N ARG A 246 -32.77 32.18 18.23
CA ARG A 246 -32.11 33.35 17.64
C ARG A 246 -33.11 34.31 16.99
N SER A 247 -33.34 35.47 17.62
CA SER A 247 -34.02 36.58 16.95
C SER A 247 -33.05 37.40 16.08
N ASN A 248 -33.32 37.44 14.77
CA ASN A 248 -32.64 38.18 13.68
C ASN A 248 -31.30 37.66 13.15
N TRP A 249 -31.24 37.60 11.82
CA TRP A 249 -30.15 37.05 10.98
C TRP A 249 -28.95 38.00 10.78
N TYR A 250 -28.96 39.21 11.37
CA TYR A 250 -27.99 40.28 11.10
C TYR A 250 -26.98 40.56 12.24
N ALA A 251 -26.87 39.67 13.23
CA ALA A 251 -25.95 39.79 14.36
C ALA A 251 -25.10 38.52 14.53
N GLN A 252 -24.16 38.29 13.60
CA GLN A 252 -23.32 37.07 13.60
C GLN A 252 -21.81 37.32 13.82
N GLN A 253 -21.40 38.54 14.21
CA GLN A 253 -19.99 38.89 14.44
C GLN A 253 -19.66 39.59 15.76
N SER A 254 -20.63 39.75 16.65
CA SER A 254 -20.37 40.15 18.04
C SER A 254 -21.49 39.63 18.93
N GLU A 255 -21.28 38.46 19.56
CA GLU A 255 -21.79 38.14 20.91
C GLU A 255 -21.41 36.71 21.34
N LEU A 256 -20.30 36.58 22.06
CA LEU A 256 -20.14 35.58 23.14
C LEU A 256 -20.83 36.06 24.44
N GLN A 257 -21.81 36.97 24.32
CA GLN A 257 -22.43 37.71 25.42
C GLN A 257 -23.95 37.93 25.26
N ALA A 258 -24.57 37.42 24.18
CA ALA A 258 -26.02 37.44 23.99
C ALA A 258 -26.67 36.60 25.10
N ALA A 259 -27.53 37.22 25.89
CA ALA A 259 -28.15 36.55 27.02
C ALA A 259 -29.54 36.05 26.60
N ALA A 260 -29.61 34.77 26.20
CA ALA A 260 -30.82 34.10 25.76
C ALA A 260 -31.76 33.78 26.94
N ASN A 261 -33.06 33.68 26.65
CA ASN A 261 -34.10 33.33 27.61
C ASN A 261 -35.06 32.24 27.09
N ARG A 262 -34.78 31.64 25.93
CA ARG A 262 -35.56 30.57 25.29
C ARG A 262 -34.60 29.61 24.58
N PHE A 263 -34.82 28.32 24.75
CA PHE A 263 -33.91 27.25 24.33
C PHE A 263 -34.66 26.16 23.59
N GLN A 264 -34.18 25.79 22.41
CA GLN A 264 -34.55 24.56 21.71
C GLN A 264 -33.76 23.42 22.33
N VAL A 265 -34.47 22.42 22.85
CA VAL A 265 -33.88 21.30 23.60
C VAL A 265 -33.97 20.03 22.75
N PRO A 266 -32.83 19.47 22.30
CA PRO A 266 -32.79 18.17 21.61
C PRO A 266 -33.35 17.04 22.48
N PHE A 267 -33.90 16.00 21.87
CA PHE A 267 -34.56 14.88 22.58
C PHE A 267 -33.69 14.29 23.71
N ASP A 268 -32.45 13.90 23.41
CA ASP A 268 -31.52 13.31 24.38
C ASP A 268 -31.28 14.20 25.62
N LEU A 269 -31.32 15.53 25.41
CA LEU A 269 -31.14 16.53 26.47
C LEU A 269 -32.44 16.76 27.25
N ALA A 270 -33.59 16.71 26.56
CA ALA A 270 -34.91 16.82 27.17
C ALA A 270 -35.23 15.59 28.04
N GLU A 271 -34.82 14.38 27.65
CA GLU A 271 -35.00 13.18 28.48
C GLU A 271 -34.30 13.27 29.84
N LEU A 272 -33.12 13.90 29.87
CA LEU A 272 -32.35 14.13 31.10
C LEU A 272 -32.93 15.29 31.92
N LEU A 273 -33.28 16.40 31.26
CA LEU A 273 -33.71 17.64 31.91
C LEU A 273 -35.15 17.61 32.45
N MET A 274 -36.09 17.03 31.70
CA MET A 274 -37.50 17.17 32.03
C MET A 274 -37.93 16.48 33.34
N PRO A 275 -37.38 15.33 33.76
CA PRO A 275 -37.62 14.79 35.10
C PRO A 275 -37.25 15.80 36.21
N GLU A 276 -36.09 16.45 36.10
CA GLU A 276 -35.60 17.42 37.09
C GLU A 276 -36.45 18.70 37.07
N ILE A 277 -36.73 19.25 35.89
CA ILE A 277 -37.55 20.45 35.71
C ILE A 277 -38.97 20.23 36.27
N CYS A 278 -39.60 19.09 35.98
CA CYS A 278 -40.92 18.74 36.54
C CYS A 278 -40.86 18.56 38.07
N ALA A 279 -39.80 17.94 38.61
CA ALA A 279 -39.64 17.75 40.05
C ALA A 279 -39.56 19.07 40.83
N THR A 280 -39.11 20.17 40.21
CA THR A 280 -39.13 21.50 40.85
C THR A 280 -40.53 22.05 41.14
N GLY A 281 -41.58 21.52 40.50
CA GLY A 281 -42.95 22.06 40.55
C GLY A 281 -43.12 23.45 39.90
N ARG A 282 -42.09 23.98 39.21
CA ARG A 282 -42.05 25.34 38.64
C ARG A 282 -42.10 25.37 37.11
N LEU A 283 -42.56 24.27 36.50
CA LEU A 283 -42.83 24.12 35.07
C LEU A 283 -44.28 24.52 34.75
N ARG A 284 -44.49 25.33 33.71
CA ARG A 284 -45.81 25.84 33.30
C ARG A 284 -45.94 26.05 31.79
N PHE A 285 -47.13 26.43 31.32
CA PHE A 285 -47.33 26.87 29.95
C PHE A 285 -47.06 28.38 29.82
N GLN A 286 -46.61 28.82 28.64
CA GLN A 286 -46.37 30.25 28.40
C GLN A 286 -47.67 31.10 28.33
N GLU A 287 -48.84 30.47 28.13
CA GLU A 287 -50.13 31.17 27.97
C GLU A 287 -50.86 31.44 29.30
N ASP A 288 -50.26 31.09 30.44
CA ASP A 288 -50.83 31.31 31.78
C ASP A 288 -50.72 32.80 32.20
N ASP A 289 -51.86 33.43 32.50
CA ASP A 289 -52.04 34.89 32.67
C ASP A 289 -51.27 35.47 33.90
N GLU A 290 -50.82 36.74 33.82
CA GLU A 290 -49.86 37.31 34.81
C GLU A 290 -50.36 37.32 36.28
N ASP A 291 -51.68 37.33 36.50
CA ASP A 291 -52.31 37.45 37.81
C ASP A 291 -53.02 36.16 38.30
N GLN A 292 -52.96 35.04 37.56
CA GLN A 292 -53.53 33.75 37.98
C GLN A 292 -52.44 32.75 38.42
N LEU A 293 -52.40 32.45 39.72
CA LEU A 293 -51.58 31.40 40.33
C LEU A 293 -52.29 30.02 40.38
N SER A 294 -53.33 29.83 39.56
CA SER A 294 -54.06 28.55 39.38
C SER A 294 -53.28 27.63 38.42
N SER A 295 -52.50 26.74 39.01
CA SER A 295 -51.52 25.87 38.37
C SER A 295 -52.08 24.84 37.36
N ARG A 296 -51.79 24.98 36.06
CA ARG A 296 -51.67 23.81 35.17
C ARG A 296 -50.33 23.12 35.44
N ALA A 297 -50.27 22.33 36.51
CA ALA A 297 -49.04 21.61 36.85
C ALA A 297 -48.74 20.55 35.78
N ILE A 298 -47.54 20.61 35.20
CA ILE A 298 -47.02 19.60 34.28
C ILE A 298 -46.16 18.63 35.08
N VAL A 299 -46.54 17.36 35.09
CA VAL A 299 -45.84 16.28 35.80
C VAL A 299 -45.09 15.41 34.79
N TRP A 300 -43.89 14.95 35.14
CA TRP A 300 -43.17 13.97 34.35
C TRP A 300 -43.74 12.57 34.53
N ASP A 301 -43.99 11.86 33.44
CA ASP A 301 -44.46 10.48 33.50
C ASP A 301 -43.29 9.49 33.57
N THR A 302 -43.29 8.67 34.63
CA THR A 302 -42.27 7.63 34.87
C THR A 302 -42.64 6.26 34.31
N GLU A 303 -43.84 6.10 33.75
CA GLU A 303 -44.33 4.85 33.17
C GLU A 303 -43.69 4.56 31.78
N PRO A 304 -43.90 3.36 31.20
CA PRO A 304 -43.36 3.01 29.88
C PRO A 304 -43.79 3.96 28.75
N SER A 305 -43.04 3.93 27.64
CA SER A 305 -43.36 4.70 26.44
C SER A 305 -44.69 4.27 25.82
N TRP A 306 -45.47 5.24 25.34
CA TRP A 306 -46.64 5.00 24.50
C TRP A 306 -46.25 4.48 23.11
N GLU A 307 -47.01 3.52 22.59
CA GLU A 307 -46.93 3.07 21.20
C GLU A 307 -48.09 3.65 20.38
N MET A 308 -47.92 3.76 19.07
CA MET A 308 -49.00 4.13 18.15
C MET A 308 -49.58 2.88 17.50
N ALA A 309 -50.90 2.71 17.64
CA ALA A 309 -51.68 1.76 16.86
C ALA A 309 -52.67 2.49 15.94
N VAL A 310 -52.97 1.87 14.81
CA VAL A 310 -53.86 2.42 13.78
C VAL A 310 -54.88 1.36 13.41
N SER A 311 -56.14 1.61 13.75
CA SER A 311 -57.27 0.75 13.41
C SER A 311 -57.96 1.24 12.14
N VAL A 312 -58.27 0.30 11.25
CA VAL A 312 -59.10 0.53 10.04
C VAL A 312 -60.53 0.11 10.38
N VAL A 313 -61.43 1.09 10.50
CA VAL A 313 -62.80 0.88 10.99
C VAL A 313 -63.81 1.33 9.94
N PHE A 314 -64.86 0.55 9.71
CA PHE A 314 -65.97 0.95 8.83
C PHE A 314 -66.98 1.83 9.58
N ASP A 315 -67.23 3.02 9.07
CA ASP A 315 -68.28 3.91 9.56
C ASP A 315 -69.60 3.63 8.82
N GLU A 316 -70.45 2.80 9.45
CA GLU A 316 -71.77 2.43 8.90
C GLU A 316 -72.66 3.65 8.59
N ALA A 317 -72.54 4.75 9.35
CA ALA A 317 -73.40 5.91 9.21
C ALA A 317 -73.06 6.74 7.96
N ASN A 318 -71.78 6.73 7.54
CA ASN A 318 -71.29 7.46 6.36
C ASN A 318 -70.94 6.56 5.17
N GLN A 319 -70.91 5.22 5.35
CA GLN A 319 -70.50 4.22 4.35
C GLN A 319 -69.05 4.46 3.86
N LEU A 320 -68.15 4.71 4.81
CA LEU A 320 -66.73 5.01 4.55
C LEU A 320 -65.83 4.22 5.51
N TRP A 321 -64.70 3.74 5.00
CA TRP A 321 -63.60 3.21 5.81
C TRP A 321 -62.78 4.37 6.39
N GLN A 322 -62.52 4.36 7.68
CA GLN A 322 -61.79 5.41 8.39
C GLN A 322 -60.52 4.87 9.08
N LEU A 323 -59.45 5.66 9.00
CA LEU A 323 -58.23 5.44 9.78
C LEU A 323 -58.33 6.14 11.14
N GLN A 324 -58.39 5.36 12.21
CA GLN A 324 -58.41 5.85 13.58
C GLN A 324 -57.08 5.53 14.27
N GLY A 325 -56.33 6.57 14.62
CA GLY A 325 -55.10 6.45 15.40
C GLY A 325 -55.39 6.45 16.90
N ARG A 326 -54.71 5.56 17.64
CA ARG A 326 -54.74 5.51 19.10
C ARG A 326 -53.33 5.34 19.66
N TRP A 327 -53.09 5.98 20.80
CA TRP A 327 -51.95 5.71 21.67
C TRP A 327 -52.30 4.49 22.53
N GLU A 328 -51.42 3.50 22.58
CA GLU A 328 -51.53 2.31 23.43
C GLU A 328 -50.39 2.26 24.44
N ARG A 329 -50.68 1.91 25.70
CA ARG A 329 -49.68 1.64 26.73
C ARG A 329 -50.26 0.70 27.79
N SER A 330 -49.76 -0.54 27.83
CA SER A 330 -50.32 -1.58 28.70
C SER A 330 -51.85 -1.72 28.48
N ASP A 331 -52.68 -1.51 29.51
CA ASP A 331 -54.14 -1.55 29.42
C ASP A 331 -54.78 -0.17 29.10
N GLU A 332 -53.97 0.89 28.97
CA GLU A 332 -54.46 2.24 28.66
C GLU A 332 -54.48 2.49 27.15
N THR A 333 -55.60 3.03 26.66
CA THR A 333 -55.74 3.45 25.25
C THR A 333 -56.33 4.86 25.16
N LEU A 334 -55.74 5.71 24.33
CA LEU A 334 -56.14 7.12 24.16
C LEU A 334 -56.26 7.49 22.69
N PRO A 335 -57.25 8.30 22.26
CA PRO A 335 -57.31 8.81 20.89
C PRO A 335 -56.07 9.62 20.52
N MET A 336 -55.57 9.50 19.29
CA MET A 336 -54.36 10.23 18.85
C MET A 336 -54.44 11.75 19.10
N ARG A 337 -55.66 12.29 18.96
CA ARG A 337 -56.01 13.71 19.15
C ARG A 337 -55.97 14.20 20.59
N ALA A 338 -55.91 13.31 21.60
CA ALA A 338 -55.83 13.68 23.00
C ALA A 338 -54.46 14.29 23.39
N ALA A 339 -53.42 14.02 22.58
CA ALA A 339 -52.12 14.66 22.73
C ALA A 339 -52.20 16.15 22.33
N GLU A 340 -51.75 17.06 23.20
CA GLU A 340 -51.64 18.49 22.91
C GLU A 340 -50.38 18.79 22.09
N LEU A 341 -49.26 18.18 22.47
CA LEU A 341 -47.97 18.27 21.78
C LEU A 341 -47.42 16.86 21.50
N VAL A 342 -46.88 16.65 20.30
CA VAL A 342 -46.08 15.48 19.93
C VAL A 342 -44.80 16.02 19.32
N VAL A 343 -43.65 15.57 19.83
CA VAL A 343 -42.32 16.02 19.38
C VAL A 343 -41.56 14.81 18.82
N PRO A 344 -40.95 14.93 17.61
CA PRO A 344 -40.07 13.89 17.10
C PRO A 344 -38.85 13.69 18.02
N GLY A 345 -38.40 12.44 18.10
CA GLY A 345 -37.47 11.93 19.09
C GLY A 345 -38.16 11.09 20.17
N GLY A 346 -39.42 11.37 20.51
CA GLY A 346 -40.20 10.50 21.42
C GLY A 346 -40.88 11.18 22.61
N PHE A 347 -41.30 12.45 22.54
CA PHE A 347 -42.10 13.09 23.61
C PHE A 347 -43.54 13.42 23.21
N VAL A 348 -44.48 13.21 24.13
CA VAL A 348 -45.90 13.52 23.98
C VAL A 348 -46.46 14.14 25.26
N LEU A 349 -47.31 15.17 25.11
CA LEU A 349 -47.95 15.89 26.22
C LEU A 349 -49.45 15.55 26.25
N MET A 350 -49.92 15.01 27.38
CA MET A 350 -51.29 14.52 27.57
C MET A 350 -51.99 15.23 28.75
N PRO A 351 -53.33 15.41 28.72
CA PRO A 351 -54.10 15.82 29.90
C PRO A 351 -54.26 14.66 30.91
N LEU A 352 -54.19 14.95 32.22
CA LEU A 352 -54.20 13.94 33.29
C LEU A 352 -55.61 13.35 33.57
N HIS A 353 -56.66 13.85 32.92
CA HIS A 353 -57.99 13.23 32.91
C HIS A 353 -58.43 12.99 31.46
N ALA A 354 -58.23 11.78 30.96
CA ALA A 354 -58.84 11.31 29.73
C ALA A 354 -59.90 10.25 30.07
N MET A 355 -61.10 10.41 29.53
CA MET A 355 -62.11 9.35 29.59
C MET A 355 -61.78 8.25 28.58
N PRO A 356 -61.97 6.96 28.91
CA PRO A 356 -61.85 5.90 27.93
C PRO A 356 -62.91 6.05 26.84
N VAL A 357 -62.52 5.86 25.59
CA VAL A 357 -63.48 5.70 24.49
C VAL A 357 -64.07 4.29 24.61
N VAL A 358 -65.40 4.21 24.69
CA VAL A 358 -66.14 2.94 24.67
C VAL A 358 -66.82 2.79 23.31
N PRO A 359 -66.35 1.88 22.44
CA PRO A 359 -67.18 1.29 21.39
C PRO A 359 -68.17 0.30 22.02
N ALA A 360 -69.39 0.22 21.48
CA ALA A 360 -70.48 -0.50 22.10
C ALA A 360 -70.66 -1.95 21.61
N MET A 361 -71.04 -2.83 22.54
CA MET A 361 -71.85 -4.05 22.38
C MET A 361 -71.37 -5.20 21.46
N GLY A 362 -71.37 -6.43 22.02
CA GLY A 362 -71.56 -7.65 21.22
C GLY A 362 -70.83 -8.90 21.70
N GLU A 363 -71.20 -9.48 22.85
CA GLU A 363 -70.83 -10.86 23.17
C GLU A 363 -71.52 -11.83 22.19
N PHE A 364 -70.80 -12.83 21.67
CA PHE A 364 -71.38 -14.11 21.24
C PHE A 364 -70.41 -15.28 21.40
N ASP A 365 -70.91 -16.39 21.92
CA ASP A 365 -70.15 -17.59 22.32
C ASP A 365 -69.60 -18.42 21.14
N ARG A 366 -68.45 -19.09 21.38
CA ARG A 366 -68.24 -20.57 21.31
C ARG A 366 -66.75 -20.89 21.45
N GLU A 367 -66.31 -21.77 22.36
CA GLU A 367 -66.51 -23.24 22.35
C GLU A 367 -66.08 -23.91 21.03
N ASP A 368 -64.81 -24.32 20.93
CA ASP A 368 -64.47 -25.75 21.04
C ASP A 368 -62.95 -25.97 21.08
N ALA A 369 -62.47 -26.77 22.04
CA ALA A 369 -61.07 -27.16 22.17
C ALA A 369 -60.91 -28.68 21.98
N GLY A 370 -60.30 -29.08 20.87
CA GLY A 370 -59.99 -30.48 20.53
C GLY A 370 -58.61 -30.91 21.02
N THR A 371 -58.62 -31.57 22.18
CA THR A 371 -57.66 -32.52 22.80
C THR A 371 -56.48 -33.14 22.01
N GLU A 372 -55.46 -33.52 22.82
CA GLU A 372 -54.43 -34.56 22.66
C GLU A 372 -53.13 -34.24 21.85
N ASP A 373 -51.92 -34.66 22.29
CA ASP A 373 -51.38 -34.90 23.66
C ASP A 373 -49.83 -35.04 23.63
N GLU A 374 -49.23 -35.17 24.82
CA GLU A 374 -47.90 -35.76 25.15
C GLU A 374 -46.63 -34.99 24.69
N SER A 375 -45.88 -34.30 25.58
CA SER A 375 -44.98 -34.79 26.68
C SER A 375 -43.57 -35.18 26.16
N ILE A 376 -42.45 -35.21 26.90
CA ILE A 376 -42.07 -35.08 28.32
C ILE A 376 -40.76 -34.19 28.34
N THR A 377 -40.28 -33.44 29.34
CA THR A 377 -39.79 -33.84 30.68
C THR A 377 -39.24 -32.61 31.46
N GLU A 378 -39.40 -32.59 32.80
CA GLU A 378 -38.45 -32.17 33.88
C GLU A 378 -37.56 -30.89 33.82
N SER A 379 -37.32 -30.13 34.90
CA SER A 379 -37.61 -30.35 36.35
C SER A 379 -37.57 -29.06 37.21
N SER A 380 -38.45 -28.98 38.24
CA SER A 380 -38.28 -28.41 39.62
C SER A 380 -37.71 -26.99 39.83
N SER A 381 -38.17 -26.15 40.77
CA SER A 381 -39.03 -26.32 41.97
C SER A 381 -39.66 -24.97 42.38
N GLU A 382 -40.97 -24.86 42.60
CA GLU A 382 -41.67 -24.93 43.92
C GLU A 382 -41.05 -24.08 45.04
N ASN A 383 -41.74 -23.07 45.62
CA ASN A 383 -42.84 -23.22 46.60
C ASN A 383 -43.50 -21.83 46.91
N VAL A 384 -44.84 -21.65 46.91
CA VAL A 384 -45.78 -21.80 48.06
C VAL A 384 -45.63 -20.63 49.08
N LEU A 385 -46.66 -19.83 49.46
CA LEU A 385 -48.09 -20.09 49.73
C LEU A 385 -48.98 -18.82 49.56
N LYS A 386 -50.30 -19.00 49.34
CA LYS A 386 -51.34 -17.97 49.55
C LYS A 386 -51.62 -17.78 51.04
N LEU A 387 -52.10 -16.59 51.44
CA LEU A 387 -53.04 -16.49 52.57
C LEU A 387 -54.09 -15.39 52.30
N SER A 388 -55.34 -15.67 52.66
CA SER A 388 -56.49 -14.77 52.61
C SER A 388 -56.67 -14.04 53.95
N ASP A 389 -57.44 -12.95 53.98
CA ASP A 389 -58.77 -12.94 54.62
C ASP A 389 -59.50 -11.57 54.52
N LEU A 390 -60.82 -11.65 54.65
CA LEU A 390 -61.87 -10.61 54.57
C LEU A 390 -61.97 -9.81 55.92
N PRO A 391 -63.00 -8.97 56.26
CA PRO A 391 -64.27 -8.63 55.57
C PRO A 391 -64.77 -7.15 55.64
N GLU A 392 -65.86 -6.87 54.89
CA GLU A 392 -67.09 -6.07 55.20
C GLU A 392 -67.02 -4.68 55.96
N THR A 393 -67.91 -3.68 55.81
CA THR A 393 -69.39 -3.70 55.74
C THR A 393 -70.03 -2.43 55.11
N LYS A 394 -71.10 -2.68 54.36
CA LYS A 394 -72.30 -1.89 53.99
C LYS A 394 -72.71 -0.62 54.79
N ALA A 395 -73.19 0.40 54.06
CA ALA A 395 -74.41 1.22 54.30
C ALA A 395 -74.56 2.25 53.15
N ALA A 396 -75.73 2.78 52.74
CA ALA A 396 -77.14 2.40 52.86
C ALA A 396 -77.92 3.10 51.70
N ALA A 397 -79.17 2.74 51.46
CA ALA A 397 -79.90 3.13 50.24
C ALA A 397 -80.83 4.36 50.38
N ALA A 398 -81.04 5.01 49.23
CA ALA A 398 -82.32 5.56 48.73
C ALA A 398 -82.88 6.92 49.21
N ALA A 399 -83.15 7.75 48.19
CA ALA A 399 -84.42 8.42 47.87
C ALA A 399 -84.63 9.92 48.16
N ASN A 400 -85.37 10.53 47.22
CA ASN A 400 -86.00 11.86 47.19
C ASN A 400 -85.06 13.09 47.03
N ALA A 401 -85.48 14.21 46.43
CA ALA A 401 -86.48 14.47 45.37
C ALA A 401 -86.31 15.95 44.90
N GLU A 402 -86.59 16.23 43.63
CA GLU A 402 -87.10 17.47 43.01
C GLU A 402 -86.72 18.89 43.52
N GLN A 403 -86.38 19.77 42.55
CA GLN A 403 -86.48 21.25 42.56
C GLN A 403 -85.61 22.01 43.60
N ALA A 404 -84.69 22.90 43.21
CA ALA A 404 -84.98 24.17 42.55
C ALA A 404 -83.69 24.85 41.99
N THR A 405 -83.88 25.94 41.25
CA THR A 405 -82.82 26.82 40.72
C THR A 405 -82.16 27.69 41.78
N ASP A 406 -80.82 27.79 41.79
CA ASP A 406 -80.09 29.04 42.07
C ASP A 406 -78.61 28.93 41.64
N GLU A 407 -78.00 30.04 41.24
CA GLU A 407 -76.59 30.14 40.86
C GLU A 407 -75.68 30.21 42.10
N ALA A 408 -74.83 29.19 42.34
CA ALA A 408 -73.69 29.31 43.25
C ALA A 408 -72.56 28.29 42.96
N THR A 409 -71.42 28.79 42.48
CA THR A 409 -70.08 28.16 42.53
C THR A 409 -69.95 26.67 42.15
N GLN A 410 -69.59 26.40 40.89
CA GLN A 410 -68.81 25.21 40.56
C GLN A 410 -67.35 25.40 41.06
N PRO A 411 -66.66 24.35 41.53
CA PRO A 411 -65.24 24.42 41.86
C PRO A 411 -64.41 24.50 40.57
N GLU A 412 -63.38 25.35 40.56
CA GLU A 412 -62.38 25.36 39.48
C GLU A 412 -61.64 24.00 39.45
N MET A 413 -61.91 23.19 38.42
CA MET A 413 -61.14 21.96 38.20
C MET A 413 -59.75 22.30 37.66
N VAL A 414 -58.74 22.06 38.48
CA VAL A 414 -57.33 22.22 38.11
C VAL A 414 -56.94 21.06 37.18
N VAL A 415 -56.92 21.31 35.87
CA VAL A 415 -56.43 20.34 34.89
C VAL A 415 -54.91 20.23 35.01
N THR A 416 -54.44 19.04 35.39
CA THR A 416 -53.03 18.65 35.41
C THR A 416 -52.65 18.05 34.05
N HIS A 417 -51.38 18.15 33.66
CA HIS A 417 -50.86 17.57 32.40
C HIS A 417 -49.70 16.61 32.70
N ARG A 418 -49.51 15.58 31.86
CA ARG A 418 -48.36 14.67 31.88
C ARG A 418 -47.50 14.87 30.65
N LEU A 419 -46.18 14.98 30.83
CA LEU A 419 -45.21 14.84 29.76
C LEU A 419 -44.69 13.38 29.76
N CYS A 420 -44.99 12.65 28.69
CA CYS A 420 -44.76 11.21 28.56
C CYS A 420 -43.79 10.91 27.41
N ARG A 421 -43.12 9.74 27.48
CA ARG A 421 -42.36 9.18 26.35
C ARG A 421 -43.30 8.48 25.35
N TRP A 422 -42.93 8.46 24.07
CA TRP A 422 -43.53 7.58 23.06
C TRP A 422 -42.46 6.97 22.15
N SER A 423 -42.77 5.81 21.55
CA SER A 423 -41.86 5.07 20.68
C SER A 423 -41.79 5.69 19.28
N ASP A 424 -40.92 6.71 19.10
CA ASP A 424 -40.71 7.30 17.77
C ASP A 424 -39.84 6.41 16.88
N ALA A 425 -40.47 5.38 16.30
CA ALA A 425 -39.88 4.51 15.28
C ALA A 425 -39.72 5.20 13.90
N GLY A 426 -39.47 6.51 13.88
CA GLY A 426 -39.54 7.35 12.68
C GLY A 426 -40.98 7.49 12.20
N GLN A 427 -41.92 7.69 13.13
CA GLN A 427 -43.36 7.59 12.95
C GLN A 427 -44.09 8.95 13.12
N ILE A 428 -43.34 10.04 13.30
CA ILE A 428 -43.91 11.38 13.53
C ILE A 428 -44.88 11.85 12.42
N GLU A 429 -44.64 11.50 11.16
CA GLU A 429 -45.50 11.88 10.03
C GLU A 429 -46.88 11.21 10.11
N TRP A 430 -46.95 9.98 10.62
CA TRP A 430 -48.21 9.29 10.92
C TRP A 430 -48.96 9.97 12.08
N ALA A 431 -48.25 10.34 13.14
CA ALA A 431 -48.84 11.08 14.27
C ALA A 431 -49.38 12.47 13.85
N GLU A 432 -48.71 13.16 12.93
CA GLU A 432 -49.21 14.40 12.32
C GLU A 432 -50.42 14.16 11.40
N LEU A 433 -50.46 13.05 10.66
CA LEU A 433 -51.57 12.70 9.77
C LEU A 433 -52.84 12.33 10.56
N LEU A 434 -52.73 11.45 11.55
CA LEU A 434 -53.86 10.89 12.32
C LEU A 434 -54.47 11.89 13.32
N ARG A 435 -53.78 12.99 13.62
CA ARG A 435 -54.31 14.10 14.43
C ARG A 435 -55.13 15.11 13.61
N ARG A 436 -55.19 15.00 12.27
CA ARG A 436 -55.99 15.90 11.41
C ARG A 436 -57.50 15.70 11.59
N ASP A 437 -58.26 16.75 11.29
CA ASP A 437 -59.73 16.73 11.25
C ASP A 437 -60.23 17.33 9.92
N PRO A 438 -61.12 16.64 9.17
CA PRO A 438 -61.64 15.28 9.40
C PRO A 438 -60.56 14.18 9.32
N PRO A 439 -60.82 12.97 9.87
CA PRO A 439 -59.92 11.83 9.73
C PRO A 439 -59.81 11.38 8.26
N LEU A 440 -58.76 10.62 7.91
CA LEU A 440 -58.62 10.09 6.56
C LEU A 440 -59.65 8.97 6.34
N ALA A 441 -60.53 9.19 5.36
CA ALA A 441 -61.63 8.31 5.01
C ALA A 441 -61.57 7.92 3.53
N VAL A 442 -61.99 6.70 3.22
CA VAL A 442 -61.92 6.06 1.90
C VAL A 442 -63.27 5.38 1.59
N ALA A 443 -63.63 5.28 0.32
CA ALA A 443 -64.90 4.70 -0.09
C ALA A 443 -64.96 3.17 0.11
N ASP A 444 -66.17 2.64 0.27
CA ASP A 444 -66.42 1.20 0.25
C ASP A 444 -66.12 0.61 -1.14
N GLY A 445 -65.29 -0.43 -1.20
CA GLY A 445 -64.72 -1.01 -2.43
C GLY A 445 -63.25 -0.61 -2.71
N GLU A 446 -62.65 0.27 -1.91
CA GLU A 446 -61.22 0.66 -1.99
C GLU A 446 -60.40 0.16 -0.77
N GLU A 447 -60.98 -0.62 0.13
CA GLU A 447 -60.37 -1.05 1.40
C GLU A 447 -59.15 -1.98 1.22
N GLU A 448 -59.13 -2.82 0.18
CA GLU A 448 -57.96 -3.65 -0.12
C GLU A 448 -56.77 -2.79 -0.58
N GLU A 449 -57.01 -1.81 -1.46
CA GLU A 449 -55.96 -0.88 -1.92
C GLU A 449 -55.46 0.03 -0.78
N LEU A 450 -56.36 0.43 0.12
CA LEU A 450 -55.98 1.13 1.34
C LEU A 450 -55.03 0.29 2.19
N VAL A 451 -55.38 -0.96 2.52
CA VAL A 451 -54.54 -1.85 3.34
C VAL A 451 -53.22 -2.17 2.68
N ASP A 452 -53.21 -2.47 1.38
CA ASP A 452 -52.00 -2.77 0.63
C ASP A 452 -51.04 -1.56 0.61
N ARG A 453 -51.57 -0.33 0.43
CA ARG A 453 -50.77 0.91 0.54
C ARG A 453 -50.28 1.18 1.96
N LEU A 454 -51.06 0.89 3.00
CA LEU A 454 -50.64 1.07 4.40
C LEU A 454 -49.49 0.13 4.78
N LEU A 455 -49.50 -1.11 4.27
CA LEU A 455 -48.45 -2.10 4.48
C LEU A 455 -47.17 -1.84 3.65
N ASP A 456 -47.29 -1.21 2.48
CA ASP A 456 -46.15 -0.78 1.65
C ASP A 456 -45.49 0.53 2.15
N MET A 457 -46.10 1.24 3.12
CA MET A 457 -45.51 2.48 3.66
C MET A 457 -44.26 2.24 4.53
N PRO A 458 -43.30 3.20 4.54
CA PRO A 458 -42.17 3.15 5.45
C PRO A 458 -42.62 3.29 6.92
N ASN A 459 -42.01 2.48 7.79
CA ASN A 459 -42.20 2.52 9.25
C ASN A 459 -43.68 2.49 9.68
N ALA A 460 -44.54 1.75 8.98
CA ALA A 460 -45.96 1.66 9.33
C ALA A 460 -46.16 1.29 10.81
N PRO A 461 -47.08 1.97 11.54
CA PRO A 461 -47.43 1.63 12.92
C PRO A 461 -48.12 0.27 13.01
N LYS A 462 -48.38 -0.18 14.24
CA LYS A 462 -49.16 -1.39 14.51
C LYS A 462 -50.56 -1.25 13.89
N LEU A 463 -50.82 -1.98 12.81
CA LEU A 463 -52.10 -1.97 12.10
C LEU A 463 -53.07 -2.98 12.71
N ASP A 464 -54.22 -2.49 13.16
CA ASP A 464 -55.33 -3.29 13.69
C ASP A 464 -56.39 -3.41 12.58
N LEU A 465 -56.36 -4.53 11.88
CA LEU A 465 -57.15 -4.78 10.67
C LEU A 465 -58.34 -5.72 10.93
N PRO A 466 -59.52 -5.47 10.31
CA PRO A 466 -60.63 -6.41 10.27
C PRO A 466 -60.22 -7.79 9.75
N GLU A 467 -60.87 -8.86 10.20
CA GLU A 467 -60.48 -10.24 9.86
C GLU A 467 -60.49 -10.53 8.34
N ASN A 468 -61.40 -9.90 7.59
CA ASN A 468 -61.48 -9.99 6.14
C ASN A 468 -60.34 -9.26 5.39
N LEU A 469 -59.49 -8.51 6.08
CA LEU A 469 -58.37 -7.74 5.51
C LEU A 469 -57.00 -8.12 6.08
N LYS A 470 -56.92 -9.11 7.00
CA LYS A 470 -55.65 -9.62 7.54
C LYS A 470 -54.90 -10.44 6.49
N LEU A 471 -53.58 -10.23 6.40
CA LEU A 471 -52.64 -11.02 5.59
C LEU A 471 -51.69 -11.80 6.51
N GLU A 472 -51.24 -12.98 6.09
CA GLU A 472 -50.26 -13.77 6.85
C GLU A 472 -48.88 -13.09 6.83
N GLU A 473 -48.36 -12.69 8.01
CA GLU A 473 -46.99 -12.18 8.13
C GLU A 473 -45.96 -13.31 8.00
N VAL A 474 -45.19 -13.29 6.92
CA VAL A 474 -44.14 -14.28 6.67
C VAL A 474 -42.76 -13.61 6.75
N ARG A 475 -41.89 -14.15 7.61
CA ARG A 475 -40.51 -13.63 7.83
C ARG A 475 -39.50 -14.53 7.11
N VAL A 476 -38.82 -13.99 6.10
CA VAL A 476 -37.85 -14.72 5.27
C VAL A 476 -36.46 -14.10 5.43
N VAL A 477 -35.41 -14.92 5.36
CA VAL A 477 -34.02 -14.46 5.29
C VAL A 477 -33.73 -13.98 3.86
N PRO A 478 -33.41 -12.69 3.62
CA PRO A 478 -33.17 -12.19 2.28
C PRO A 478 -31.85 -12.71 1.70
N VAL A 479 -31.84 -13.04 0.40
CA VAL A 479 -30.60 -13.32 -0.33
C VAL A 479 -30.10 -12.00 -0.95
N PRO A 480 -28.90 -11.52 -0.61
CA PRO A 480 -28.40 -10.25 -1.11
C PRO A 480 -27.90 -10.36 -2.55
N ALA A 481 -28.23 -9.37 -3.36
CA ALA A 481 -27.84 -9.26 -4.76
C ALA A 481 -27.28 -7.87 -5.07
N ILE A 482 -26.37 -7.81 -6.04
CA ILE A 482 -25.83 -6.55 -6.55
C ILE A 482 -25.84 -6.56 -8.08
N LEU A 483 -26.42 -5.52 -8.66
CA LEU A 483 -26.45 -5.28 -10.10
C LEU A 483 -25.50 -4.12 -10.43
N ILE A 484 -24.42 -4.42 -11.14
CA ILE A 484 -23.39 -3.45 -11.54
C ILE A 484 -23.66 -3.01 -12.97
N HIS A 485 -23.56 -1.70 -13.23
CA HIS A 485 -23.71 -1.12 -14.56
C HIS A 485 -22.34 -0.72 -15.11
N THR A 486 -21.95 -1.25 -16.27
CA THR A 486 -20.68 -0.87 -16.92
C THR A 486 -20.89 0.22 -17.98
N PRO A 487 -20.09 1.31 -17.96
CA PRO A 487 -20.09 2.35 -18.99
C PRO A 487 -19.92 1.77 -20.41
N ARG A 488 -20.70 2.28 -21.37
CA ARG A 488 -20.60 1.89 -22.80
C ARG A 488 -19.39 2.52 -23.48
N GLY A 489 -18.20 2.01 -23.22
CA GLY A 489 -16.97 2.41 -23.94
C GLY A 489 -15.74 1.58 -23.52
N PRO A 490 -14.70 1.47 -24.36
CA PRO A 490 -13.53 0.61 -24.11
C PRO A 490 -12.58 1.09 -22.99
N ARG A 491 -12.96 2.11 -22.20
CA ARG A 491 -12.15 2.69 -21.10
C ARG A 491 -12.78 2.57 -19.71
N TRP A 492 -13.95 1.92 -19.58
CA TRP A 492 -14.66 1.76 -18.29
C TRP A 492 -13.80 1.19 -17.15
N GLN A 493 -12.73 0.46 -17.49
CA GLN A 493 -11.76 -0.12 -16.55
C GLN A 493 -10.98 0.93 -15.73
N GLN A 494 -11.01 2.21 -16.11
CA GLN A 494 -10.44 3.33 -15.34
C GLN A 494 -11.49 4.13 -14.55
N GLU A 495 -12.77 3.75 -14.63
CA GLU A 495 -13.89 4.51 -14.07
C GLU A 495 -14.43 3.88 -12.77
N ARG A 496 -15.23 4.66 -12.03
CA ARG A 496 -16.01 4.17 -10.88
C ARG A 496 -17.30 3.56 -11.40
N LEU A 497 -17.41 2.24 -11.31
CA LEU A 497 -18.63 1.49 -11.62
C LEU A 497 -19.70 1.84 -10.60
N LYS A 498 -20.95 1.96 -11.06
CA LYS A 498 -22.12 2.18 -10.19
C LYS A 498 -22.94 0.91 -10.13
N GLY A 499 -23.60 0.67 -9.01
CA GLY A 499 -24.45 -0.50 -8.83
C GLY A 499 -25.65 -0.27 -7.94
N GLU A 500 -26.66 -1.10 -8.13
CA GLU A 500 -27.86 -1.20 -7.31
C GLU A 500 -27.74 -2.40 -6.37
N VAL A 501 -28.19 -2.23 -5.13
CA VAL A 501 -28.25 -3.30 -4.13
C VAL A 501 -29.69 -3.74 -4.02
N GLN A 502 -29.93 -5.04 -4.17
CA GLN A 502 -31.26 -5.64 -4.13
C GLN A 502 -31.27 -6.84 -3.19
N PHE A 503 -32.42 -7.16 -2.63
CA PHE A 503 -32.63 -8.28 -1.72
C PHE A 503 -33.75 -9.15 -2.28
N ASP A 504 -33.46 -10.43 -2.45
CA ASP A 504 -34.45 -11.43 -2.86
C ASP A 504 -35.19 -11.94 -1.62
N TYR A 505 -36.50 -11.67 -1.55
CA TYR A 505 -37.42 -12.22 -0.58
C TYR A 505 -38.33 -13.24 -1.27
N SER A 506 -37.94 -14.52 -1.22
CA SER A 506 -38.74 -15.66 -1.73
C SER A 506 -39.10 -15.60 -3.23
N GLY A 507 -38.26 -14.97 -4.05
CA GLY A 507 -38.44 -14.75 -5.49
C GLY A 507 -38.76 -13.29 -5.85
N THR A 508 -39.13 -12.46 -4.87
CA THR A 508 -39.47 -11.05 -5.07
C THR A 508 -38.27 -10.14 -4.76
N MET A 509 -37.73 -9.51 -5.80
CA MET A 509 -36.55 -8.63 -5.71
C MET A 509 -36.93 -7.23 -5.25
N VAL A 510 -36.39 -6.78 -4.11
CA VAL A 510 -36.62 -5.42 -3.57
C VAL A 510 -35.31 -4.63 -3.51
N ARG A 511 -35.31 -3.38 -3.99
CA ARG A 511 -34.13 -2.51 -3.90
C ARG A 511 -33.88 -2.06 -2.46
N ALA A 512 -32.62 -2.07 -2.03
CA ALA A 512 -32.21 -1.72 -0.67
C ALA A 512 -32.68 -0.31 -0.25
N SER A 513 -32.67 0.65 -1.18
CA SER A 513 -33.16 2.02 -0.99
C SER A 513 -34.69 2.15 -0.95
N GLY A 514 -35.44 1.07 -1.19
CA GLY A 514 -36.90 1.08 -1.20
C GLY A 514 -37.46 1.43 0.19
N PRO A 515 -38.43 2.36 0.27
CA PRO A 515 -38.98 2.82 1.55
C PRO A 515 -39.79 1.73 2.26
N GLN A 516 -40.42 0.81 1.52
CA GLN A 516 -41.41 -0.12 2.06
C GLN A 516 -40.90 -0.96 3.23
N GLY A 517 -41.75 -1.15 4.24
CA GLY A 517 -41.49 -1.97 5.43
C GLY A 517 -41.75 -3.47 5.20
N ALA A 518 -42.70 -3.80 4.33
CA ALA A 518 -43.05 -5.16 3.95
C ALA A 518 -43.29 -5.27 2.43
N ILE A 519 -43.62 -6.48 1.96
CA ILE A 519 -43.92 -6.77 0.56
C ILE A 519 -45.27 -7.49 0.52
N VAL A 520 -46.29 -6.83 -0.01
CA VAL A 520 -47.65 -7.39 -0.07
C VAL A 520 -47.79 -8.33 -1.26
N GLU A 521 -48.11 -9.60 -1.01
CA GLU A 521 -48.38 -10.62 -2.03
C GLU A 521 -49.86 -11.05 -1.93
N ARG A 522 -50.78 -10.13 -2.24
CA ARG A 522 -52.25 -10.30 -2.11
C ARG A 522 -52.77 -11.61 -2.70
N GLN A 523 -52.29 -12.00 -3.89
CA GLN A 523 -52.69 -13.25 -4.57
C GLN A 523 -52.31 -14.53 -3.81
N ALA A 524 -51.34 -14.44 -2.88
CA ALA A 524 -50.89 -15.52 -2.02
C ALA A 524 -51.35 -15.34 -0.55
N GLY A 525 -52.19 -14.33 -0.26
CA GLY A 525 -52.74 -14.07 1.08
C GLY A 525 -51.72 -13.65 2.14
N ARG A 526 -50.51 -13.26 1.74
CA ARG A 526 -49.35 -13.08 2.65
C ARG A 526 -48.64 -11.76 2.46
N CYS A 527 -47.91 -11.34 3.49
CA CYS A 527 -47.09 -10.14 3.52
C CYS A 527 -45.67 -10.50 4.00
N LEU A 528 -44.64 -10.27 3.18
CA LEU A 528 -43.26 -10.58 3.52
C LEU A 528 -42.63 -9.42 4.30
N ILE A 529 -42.35 -9.60 5.58
CA ILE A 529 -41.77 -8.55 6.43
C ILE A 529 -40.27 -8.39 6.11
N ARG A 530 -39.83 -7.19 5.74
CA ARG A 530 -38.42 -6.93 5.41
C ARG A 530 -37.55 -6.88 6.66
N ASN A 531 -36.51 -7.70 6.72
CA ASN A 531 -35.59 -7.71 7.84
C ASN A 531 -34.47 -6.68 7.65
N ARG A 532 -34.74 -5.43 8.01
CA ARG A 532 -33.78 -4.30 7.90
C ARG A 532 -32.45 -4.55 8.63
N GLN A 533 -32.42 -5.38 9.68
CA GLN A 533 -31.18 -5.72 10.40
C GLN A 533 -30.27 -6.63 9.55
N LEU A 534 -30.85 -7.63 8.87
CA LEU A 534 -30.10 -8.48 7.92
C LEU A 534 -29.66 -7.68 6.68
N GLU A 535 -30.49 -6.75 6.20
CA GLU A 535 -30.11 -5.82 5.13
C GLU A 535 -28.88 -4.96 5.52
N GLU A 536 -28.80 -4.46 6.76
CA GLU A 536 -27.66 -3.65 7.22
C GLU A 536 -26.38 -4.48 7.52
N ILE A 537 -26.53 -5.75 7.90
CA ILE A 537 -25.41 -6.70 7.93
C ILE A 537 -24.85 -6.92 6.50
N ALA A 538 -25.72 -7.07 5.51
CA ALA A 538 -25.31 -7.16 4.10
C ALA A 538 -24.64 -5.86 3.61
N TRP A 539 -25.13 -4.68 4.01
CA TRP A 539 -24.45 -3.40 3.78
C TRP A 539 -23.03 -3.37 4.34
N THR A 540 -22.83 -3.88 5.55
CA THR A 540 -21.50 -3.97 6.18
C THR A 540 -20.57 -4.89 5.39
N GLN A 541 -21.08 -5.99 4.81
CA GLN A 541 -20.31 -6.88 3.94
C GLN A 541 -19.89 -6.20 2.62
N LEU A 542 -20.77 -5.41 1.99
CA LEU A 542 -20.44 -4.65 0.77
C LEU A 542 -19.34 -3.62 1.03
N VAL A 543 -19.45 -2.84 2.10
CA VAL A 543 -18.45 -1.84 2.47
C VAL A 543 -17.11 -2.51 2.79
N GLY A 544 -17.13 -3.62 3.54
CA GLY A 544 -15.94 -4.44 3.79
C GLY A 544 -15.35 -5.13 2.55
N ALA A 545 -16.09 -5.19 1.43
CA ALA A 545 -15.62 -5.68 0.14
C ALA A 545 -15.08 -4.56 -0.78
N GLY A 546 -15.16 -3.29 -0.38
CA GLY A 546 -14.64 -2.14 -1.13
C GLY A 546 -15.70 -1.28 -1.83
N PHE A 547 -16.99 -1.60 -1.70
CA PHE A 547 -18.06 -0.75 -2.23
C PHE A 547 -18.31 0.48 -1.34
N LYS A 548 -18.44 1.66 -1.94
CA LYS A 548 -18.82 2.88 -1.22
C LYS A 548 -20.30 3.18 -1.45
N ARG A 549 -21.06 3.33 -0.35
CA ARG A 549 -22.50 3.66 -0.36
C ARG A 549 -22.71 5.09 -0.83
N LEU A 550 -23.68 5.30 -1.73
CA LEU A 550 -24.06 6.62 -2.25
C LEU A 550 -25.20 7.19 -1.40
N ILE A 551 -24.96 8.34 -0.76
CA ILE A 551 -25.92 8.99 0.15
C ILE A 551 -26.49 10.26 -0.53
N ASP A 552 -27.22 10.08 -1.63
CA ASP A 552 -27.99 11.16 -2.27
C ASP A 552 -29.47 10.77 -2.44
N LYS A 553 -30.30 11.26 -1.50
CA LYS A 553 -31.74 11.02 -1.49
C LYS A 553 -32.50 11.71 -2.63
N ARG A 554 -31.87 12.61 -3.41
CA ARG A 554 -32.59 13.44 -4.41
C ARG A 554 -32.49 12.96 -5.86
N ARG A 555 -31.51 12.12 -6.24
CA ARG A 555 -31.31 11.70 -7.65
C ARG A 555 -30.76 10.27 -7.91
N GLY A 556 -30.59 9.42 -6.90
CA GLY A 556 -29.85 8.15 -7.05
C GLY A 556 -30.58 6.99 -7.77
N ALA A 557 -30.27 6.73 -9.04
CA ALA A 557 -30.59 5.45 -9.70
C ALA A 557 -29.73 4.27 -9.22
N HIS A 558 -28.69 4.53 -8.42
CA HIS A 558 -27.73 3.53 -7.95
C HIS A 558 -27.42 3.75 -6.46
N ASP A 559 -27.07 2.67 -5.76
CA ASP A 559 -26.90 2.65 -4.30
C ASP A 559 -25.43 2.58 -3.87
N VAL A 560 -24.55 2.09 -4.75
CA VAL A 560 -23.10 1.92 -4.50
C VAL A 560 -22.24 2.33 -5.68
N GLU A 561 -20.98 2.62 -5.39
CA GLU A 561 -19.89 2.76 -6.36
C GLU A 561 -18.65 1.93 -5.97
N ILE A 562 -17.88 1.47 -6.95
CA ILE A 562 -16.58 0.77 -6.76
C ILE A 562 -15.62 1.10 -7.90
N LEU A 563 -14.31 1.11 -7.65
CA LEU A 563 -13.33 1.22 -8.74
C LEU A 563 -13.29 -0.08 -9.56
N ALA A 564 -13.29 0.01 -10.89
CA ALA A 564 -13.35 -1.18 -11.76
C ALA A 564 -12.25 -2.22 -11.46
N ARG A 565 -11.04 -1.78 -11.06
CA ARG A 565 -9.94 -2.66 -10.63
C ARG A 565 -10.25 -3.47 -9.37
N GLU A 566 -10.97 -2.88 -8.41
CA GLU A 566 -11.33 -3.46 -7.11
C GLU A 566 -12.51 -4.44 -7.19
N LEU A 567 -13.23 -4.45 -8.32
CA LEU A 567 -14.37 -5.35 -8.55
C LEU A 567 -13.97 -6.83 -8.42
N GLY A 568 -12.84 -7.24 -8.99
CA GLY A 568 -12.38 -8.64 -8.91
C GLY A 568 -12.20 -9.15 -7.47
N PRO A 569 -11.39 -8.47 -6.64
CA PRO A 569 -11.31 -8.73 -5.19
C PRO A 569 -12.66 -8.72 -4.48
N ALA A 570 -13.52 -7.73 -4.76
CA ALA A 570 -14.82 -7.58 -4.10
C ALA A 570 -15.75 -8.77 -4.39
N VAL A 571 -15.87 -9.19 -5.66
CA VAL A 571 -16.70 -10.33 -6.08
C VAL A 571 -16.20 -11.65 -5.49
N ARG A 572 -14.88 -11.85 -5.39
CA ARG A 572 -14.28 -13.01 -4.70
C ARG A 572 -14.66 -13.08 -3.22
N ASN A 573 -14.83 -11.95 -2.55
CA ASN A 573 -15.20 -11.87 -1.14
C ASN A 573 -16.73 -12.08 -0.92
N LEU A 574 -17.55 -11.56 -1.83
CA LEU A 574 -19.02 -11.58 -1.71
C LEU A 574 -19.64 -12.92 -2.13
N MET A 575 -19.20 -13.56 -3.22
CA MET A 575 -19.84 -14.78 -3.72
C MET A 575 -19.82 -15.96 -2.71
N PRO A 576 -18.72 -16.25 -1.98
CA PRO A 576 -18.72 -17.29 -0.94
C PRO A 576 -19.66 -17.00 0.24
N ARG A 577 -20.13 -15.75 0.39
CA ARG A 577 -21.09 -15.31 1.40
C ARG A 577 -22.54 -15.33 0.91
N GLY A 578 -22.81 -15.94 -0.25
CA GLY A 578 -24.15 -16.11 -0.81
C GLY A 578 -24.65 -14.94 -1.67
N TRP A 579 -23.79 -14.01 -2.07
CA TRP A 579 -24.20 -12.87 -2.89
C TRP A 579 -24.43 -13.24 -4.36
N ALA A 580 -25.58 -12.82 -4.90
CA ALA A 580 -25.87 -12.87 -6.34
C ALA A 580 -25.31 -11.64 -7.06
N VAL A 581 -24.13 -11.76 -7.67
CA VAL A 581 -23.48 -10.68 -8.44
C VAL A 581 -23.89 -10.73 -9.92
N LYS A 582 -24.46 -9.65 -10.43
CA LYS A 582 -24.80 -9.45 -11.85
C LYS A 582 -24.14 -8.17 -12.38
N ALA A 583 -23.76 -8.17 -13.65
CA ALA A 583 -23.23 -7.01 -14.36
C ALA A 583 -23.96 -6.84 -15.70
N ASP A 584 -24.53 -5.66 -15.95
CA ASP A 584 -25.34 -5.35 -17.15
C ASP A 584 -26.45 -6.40 -17.42
N GLY A 585 -27.06 -6.91 -16.34
CA GLY A 585 -28.10 -7.95 -16.40
C GLY A 585 -27.59 -9.39 -16.62
N ARG A 586 -26.27 -9.60 -16.74
CA ARG A 586 -25.64 -10.90 -16.96
C ARG A 586 -24.91 -11.40 -15.71
N GLN A 587 -24.80 -12.72 -15.56
CA GLN A 587 -24.12 -13.33 -14.43
C GLN A 587 -22.60 -13.13 -14.53
N VAL A 588 -21.95 -12.90 -13.39
CA VAL A 588 -20.49 -12.83 -13.26
C VAL A 588 -19.96 -14.21 -12.86
N TRP A 589 -18.90 -14.67 -13.54
CA TRP A 589 -18.31 -16.00 -13.35
C TRP A 589 -16.95 -15.91 -12.67
N GLN A 590 -16.66 -16.83 -11.74
CA GLN A 590 -15.30 -17.01 -11.22
C GLN A 590 -14.52 -17.95 -12.14
N ALA A 591 -13.22 -17.72 -12.26
CA ALA A 591 -12.34 -18.65 -12.97
C ALA A 591 -12.25 -19.99 -12.24
N GLY A 592 -12.46 -21.07 -12.97
CA GLY A 592 -12.14 -22.44 -12.58
C GLY A 592 -10.66 -22.77 -12.77
N GLN A 593 -10.33 -24.05 -12.85
CA GLN A 593 -8.95 -24.50 -13.03
C GLN A 593 -8.45 -24.25 -14.45
N LEU A 594 -7.26 -23.67 -14.57
CA LEU A 594 -6.49 -23.64 -15.82
C LEU A 594 -6.03 -25.04 -16.20
N LYS A 595 -6.19 -25.39 -17.47
CA LYS A 595 -5.61 -26.60 -18.08
C LYS A 595 -4.59 -26.18 -19.11
N PHE A 596 -3.40 -26.78 -19.05
CA PHE A 596 -2.32 -26.54 -20.00
C PHE A 596 -2.07 -27.76 -20.87
N ARG A 597 -1.68 -27.52 -22.13
CA ARG A 597 -1.20 -28.56 -23.05
C ARG A 597 0.04 -28.07 -23.79
N VAL A 598 1.08 -28.88 -23.83
CA VAL A 598 2.32 -28.58 -24.57
C VAL A 598 2.39 -29.42 -25.84
N HIS A 599 2.48 -28.76 -26.99
CA HIS A 599 2.71 -29.37 -28.30
C HIS A 599 4.13 -29.05 -28.80
N SER A 600 4.86 -30.08 -29.22
CA SER A 600 6.25 -29.98 -29.69
C SER A 600 6.33 -29.93 -31.22
N ASN A 601 6.85 -28.84 -31.78
CA ASN A 601 7.22 -28.74 -33.19
C ASN A 601 8.69 -29.11 -33.40
N ILE A 602 9.25 -28.79 -34.57
CA ILE A 602 10.65 -29.12 -34.91
C ILE A 602 11.62 -28.36 -33.99
N ASP A 603 11.54 -27.03 -33.94
CA ASP A 603 12.47 -26.13 -33.24
C ASP A 603 11.80 -25.29 -32.10
N TRP A 604 10.49 -25.43 -31.87
CA TRP A 604 9.75 -24.70 -30.83
C TRP A 604 8.66 -25.56 -30.16
N PHE A 605 8.14 -25.06 -29.04
CA PHE A 605 7.05 -25.63 -28.26
C PHE A 605 5.89 -24.64 -28.19
N GLU A 606 4.67 -25.14 -28.28
CA GLU A 606 3.45 -24.36 -28.14
C GLU A 606 2.78 -24.72 -26.82
N LEU A 607 2.63 -23.73 -25.94
CA LEU A 607 1.83 -23.84 -24.73
C LEU A 607 0.43 -23.32 -25.03
N HIS A 608 -0.51 -24.26 -25.12
CA HIS A 608 -1.94 -24.01 -25.19
C HIS A 608 -2.48 -24.01 -23.76
N GLY A 609 -3.37 -23.07 -23.45
CA GLY A 609 -3.99 -22.98 -22.12
C GLY A 609 -5.43 -22.51 -22.22
N GLU A 610 -6.30 -23.17 -21.47
CA GLU A 610 -7.73 -22.86 -21.40
C GLU A 610 -8.14 -22.63 -19.95
N ALA A 611 -8.80 -21.50 -19.69
CA ALA A 611 -9.46 -21.22 -18.40
C ALA A 611 -10.97 -21.38 -18.56
N ASP A 612 -11.59 -22.18 -17.68
CA ASP A 612 -13.04 -22.40 -17.66
C ASP A 612 -13.73 -21.39 -16.73
N PHE A 613 -14.79 -20.76 -17.22
CA PHE A 613 -15.64 -19.80 -16.50
C PHE A 613 -17.10 -20.26 -16.54
N GLY A 614 -17.40 -21.42 -15.91
CA GLY A 614 -18.75 -21.97 -15.83
C GLY A 614 -19.24 -22.63 -17.12
N GLY A 615 -18.36 -23.37 -17.80
CA GLY A 615 -18.61 -24.03 -19.09
C GLY A 615 -18.20 -23.19 -20.31
N ARG A 616 -17.48 -22.09 -20.11
CA ARG A 616 -17.08 -21.09 -21.12
C ARG A 616 -15.57 -20.94 -21.09
N ARG A 617 -14.91 -20.80 -22.24
CA ARG A 617 -13.45 -20.92 -22.33
C ARG A 617 -12.82 -19.63 -22.82
N VAL A 618 -11.81 -19.16 -22.09
CA VAL A 618 -10.95 -18.04 -22.51
C VAL A 618 -9.58 -18.61 -22.85
N THR A 619 -8.99 -18.15 -23.96
CA THR A 619 -7.65 -18.57 -24.37
C THR A 619 -6.58 -17.94 -23.46
N PHE A 620 -5.47 -18.65 -23.26
CA PHE A 620 -4.39 -18.16 -22.40
C PHE A 620 -3.79 -16.82 -22.84
N PRO A 621 -3.58 -16.52 -24.14
CA PRO A 621 -3.10 -15.20 -24.56
C PRO A 621 -4.06 -14.05 -24.26
N GLU A 622 -5.38 -14.25 -24.37
CA GLU A 622 -6.38 -13.23 -24.03
C GLU A 622 -6.40 -12.94 -22.52
N LEU A 623 -6.34 -14.00 -21.72
CA LEU A 623 -6.19 -13.93 -20.26
C LEU A 623 -4.92 -13.17 -19.86
N LEU A 624 -3.78 -13.48 -20.48
CA LEU A 624 -2.52 -12.79 -20.25
C LEU A 624 -2.53 -11.34 -20.74
N ALA A 625 -3.24 -11.03 -21.83
CA ALA A 625 -3.41 -9.67 -22.32
C ALA A 625 -4.27 -8.81 -21.37
N ALA A 626 -5.27 -9.41 -20.71
CA ALA A 626 -6.03 -8.75 -19.64
C ALA A 626 -5.14 -8.51 -18.41
N LEU A 627 -4.46 -9.54 -17.93
CA LEU A 627 -3.51 -9.45 -16.80
C LEU A 627 -2.40 -8.41 -17.04
N ALA A 628 -1.85 -8.33 -18.25
CA ALA A 628 -0.81 -7.35 -18.61
C ALA A 628 -1.29 -5.88 -18.63
N ARG A 629 -2.61 -5.64 -18.75
CA ARG A 629 -3.22 -4.31 -18.59
C ARG A 629 -3.55 -3.97 -17.13
N GLY A 630 -3.45 -4.94 -16.22
CA GLY A 630 -3.93 -4.82 -14.85
C GLY A 630 -5.44 -5.09 -14.70
N ASP A 631 -6.07 -5.70 -15.72
CA ASP A 631 -7.50 -6.00 -15.68
C ASP A 631 -7.76 -7.19 -14.73
N SER A 632 -8.59 -6.99 -13.71
CA SER A 632 -9.06 -8.08 -12.83
C SER A 632 -10.27 -8.85 -13.41
N THR A 633 -10.68 -8.52 -14.63
CA THR A 633 -11.84 -9.09 -15.34
C THR A 633 -11.56 -9.31 -16.82
N VAL A 634 -12.23 -10.30 -17.42
CA VAL A 634 -12.25 -10.56 -18.87
C VAL A 634 -13.70 -10.68 -19.35
N ARG A 635 -13.99 -10.19 -20.56
CA ARG A 635 -15.30 -10.44 -21.20
C ARG A 635 -15.26 -11.79 -21.91
N LEU A 636 -16.24 -12.63 -21.60
CA LEU A 636 -16.42 -13.93 -22.26
C LEU A 636 -17.09 -13.72 -23.63
N ASP A 637 -17.08 -14.77 -24.44
CA ASP A 637 -17.58 -14.85 -25.82
C ASP A 637 -19.11 -14.64 -25.94
N ASP A 638 -19.89 -14.92 -24.89
CA ASP A 638 -21.30 -14.50 -24.81
C ASP A 638 -21.50 -13.02 -24.38
N GLY A 639 -20.42 -12.35 -23.98
CA GLY A 639 -20.37 -11.00 -23.43
C GLY A 639 -20.78 -10.90 -21.95
N SER A 640 -20.66 -11.97 -21.17
CA SER A 640 -20.62 -11.91 -19.70
C SER A 640 -19.21 -11.56 -19.19
N LEU A 641 -19.05 -11.42 -17.86
CA LEU A 641 -17.75 -11.10 -17.23
C LEU A 641 -17.22 -12.29 -16.41
N GLY A 642 -15.98 -12.68 -16.69
CA GLY A 642 -15.17 -13.58 -15.88
C GLY A 642 -14.22 -12.80 -14.96
N ILE A 643 -14.13 -13.18 -13.69
CA ILE A 643 -13.20 -12.60 -12.69
C ILE A 643 -11.90 -13.40 -12.69
N ILE A 644 -10.78 -12.71 -12.92
CA ILE A 644 -9.45 -13.33 -12.93
C ILE A 644 -8.85 -13.29 -11.51
N PRO A 645 -8.36 -14.42 -10.96
CA PRO A 645 -7.61 -14.44 -9.71
C PRO A 645 -6.35 -13.57 -9.79
N GLU A 646 -6.07 -12.78 -8.75
CA GLU A 646 -4.88 -11.92 -8.73
C GLU A 646 -3.57 -12.71 -8.62
N GLU A 647 -3.64 -13.88 -7.98
CA GLU A 647 -2.56 -14.88 -7.94
C GLU A 647 -2.10 -15.30 -9.34
N TRP A 648 -3.01 -15.31 -10.33
CA TRP A 648 -2.68 -15.66 -11.72
C TRP A 648 -1.76 -14.63 -12.38
N LEU A 649 -1.81 -13.36 -11.98
CA LEU A 649 -0.84 -12.34 -12.44
C LEU A 649 0.58 -12.73 -12.01
N GLN A 650 0.73 -13.16 -10.75
CA GLN A 650 2.03 -13.52 -10.17
C GLN A 650 2.52 -14.87 -10.70
N GLN A 651 1.63 -15.85 -10.82
CA GLN A 651 1.92 -17.22 -11.24
C GLN A 651 2.19 -17.35 -12.75
N TYR A 652 1.47 -16.60 -13.59
CA TYR A 652 1.51 -16.75 -15.05
C TYR A 652 2.07 -15.54 -15.81
N GLY A 653 2.25 -14.37 -15.17
CA GLY A 653 2.89 -13.21 -15.80
C GLY A 653 4.31 -13.49 -16.34
N LEU A 654 5.02 -14.44 -15.71
CA LEU A 654 6.31 -14.93 -16.20
C LEU A 654 6.21 -15.67 -17.53
N LEU A 655 5.15 -16.45 -17.78
CA LEU A 655 4.95 -17.15 -19.07
C LEU A 655 4.74 -16.14 -20.21
N ALA A 656 3.99 -15.06 -19.98
CA ALA A 656 3.81 -13.98 -20.95
C ALA A 656 5.12 -13.23 -21.29
N GLY A 657 6.05 -13.16 -20.34
CA GLY A 657 7.35 -12.50 -20.54
C GLY A 657 8.39 -13.35 -21.27
N LEU A 658 8.29 -14.67 -21.11
CA LEU A 658 9.22 -15.67 -21.66
C LEU A 658 8.79 -16.18 -23.03
N GLY A 659 7.50 -16.49 -23.20
CA GLY A 659 6.94 -16.92 -24.47
C GLY A 659 6.67 -15.77 -25.44
N THR A 660 6.47 -16.10 -26.71
CA THR A 660 5.94 -15.20 -27.73
C THR A 660 4.50 -15.56 -28.03
N VAL A 661 3.61 -14.57 -28.13
CA VAL A 661 2.19 -14.80 -28.48
C VAL A 661 2.10 -15.10 -29.98
N ASP A 662 1.49 -16.24 -30.33
CA ASP A 662 1.19 -16.63 -31.71
C ASP A 662 -0.25 -17.14 -31.78
N GLY A 663 -1.18 -16.29 -32.25
CA GLY A 663 -2.61 -16.56 -32.23
C GLY A 663 -3.13 -16.89 -30.81
N GLU A 664 -3.68 -18.10 -30.66
CA GLU A 664 -4.34 -18.60 -29.44
C GLU A 664 -3.38 -19.31 -28.45
N HIS A 665 -2.07 -19.37 -28.74
CA HIS A 665 -1.07 -20.05 -27.90
C HIS A 665 0.19 -19.21 -27.64
N LEU A 666 1.02 -19.67 -26.70
CA LEU A 666 2.36 -19.15 -26.47
C LEU A 666 3.42 -20.05 -27.10
N ARG A 667 4.25 -19.49 -27.96
CA ARG A 667 5.43 -20.14 -28.55
C ARG A 667 6.67 -19.92 -27.68
N PHE A 668 7.33 -21.01 -27.31
CA PHE A 668 8.61 -21.07 -26.60
C PHE A 668 9.68 -21.70 -27.50
N GLU A 669 10.86 -21.09 -27.57
CA GLU A 669 11.99 -21.61 -28.33
C GLU A 669 12.67 -22.79 -27.61
N THR A 670 13.37 -23.67 -28.34
CA THR A 670 13.89 -24.93 -27.75
C THR A 670 14.81 -24.75 -26.54
N HIS A 671 15.54 -23.64 -26.47
CA HIS A 671 16.42 -23.32 -25.33
C HIS A 671 15.66 -22.85 -24.06
N GLN A 672 14.34 -22.66 -24.13
CA GLN A 672 13.49 -22.27 -23.00
C GLN A 672 12.83 -23.45 -22.28
N VAL A 673 13.03 -24.69 -22.74
CA VAL A 673 12.38 -25.91 -22.19
C VAL A 673 12.56 -26.06 -20.68
N GLY A 674 13.76 -25.78 -20.14
CA GLY A 674 14.01 -25.88 -18.69
C GLY A 674 13.18 -24.88 -17.87
N LEU A 675 12.93 -23.68 -18.41
CA LEU A 675 12.07 -22.68 -17.78
C LEU A 675 10.58 -23.04 -17.92
N LEU A 676 10.17 -23.56 -19.08
CA LEU A 676 8.80 -24.01 -19.34
C LEU A 676 8.41 -25.19 -18.44
N ASP A 677 9.27 -26.21 -18.29
CA ASP A 677 9.04 -27.31 -17.35
C ASP A 677 9.00 -26.81 -15.90
N ALA A 678 9.90 -25.90 -15.50
CA ALA A 678 9.89 -25.34 -14.15
C ALA A 678 8.63 -24.50 -13.83
N LEU A 679 8.00 -23.85 -14.82
CA LEU A 679 6.74 -23.11 -14.67
C LEU A 679 5.53 -24.05 -14.62
N LEU A 680 5.55 -25.13 -15.41
CA LEU A 680 4.48 -26.12 -15.46
C LEU A 680 4.55 -27.12 -14.30
N ALA A 681 5.71 -27.29 -13.65
CA ALA A 681 5.91 -28.19 -12.52
C ALA A 681 5.09 -27.85 -11.25
N THR A 682 4.57 -26.63 -11.14
CA THR A 682 3.66 -26.21 -10.05
C THR A 682 2.18 -26.37 -10.40
N GLN A 683 1.87 -26.82 -11.62
CA GLN A 683 0.49 -26.87 -12.13
C GLN A 683 -0.12 -28.27 -11.99
N PRO A 684 -1.37 -28.39 -11.49
CA PRO A 684 -1.99 -29.69 -11.24
C PRO A 684 -2.52 -30.37 -12.52
N LEU A 685 -2.74 -29.62 -13.61
CA LEU A 685 -3.38 -30.10 -14.84
C LEU A 685 -2.57 -29.67 -16.08
N VAL A 686 -1.58 -30.48 -16.46
CA VAL A 686 -0.75 -30.27 -17.65
C VAL A 686 -0.65 -31.54 -18.48
N ASP A 687 -1.14 -31.48 -19.71
CA ASP A 687 -0.91 -32.49 -20.75
C ASP A 687 0.44 -32.21 -21.44
N PHE A 688 1.36 -33.18 -21.42
CA PHE A 688 2.61 -33.12 -22.19
C PHE A 688 2.55 -34.12 -23.34
N ASP A 689 3.05 -33.74 -24.52
CA ASP A 689 3.29 -34.71 -25.59
C ASP A 689 4.54 -35.58 -25.32
N THR A 690 4.72 -36.61 -26.16
CA THR A 690 5.82 -37.56 -26.01
C THR A 690 7.19 -36.92 -26.19
N LYS A 691 7.35 -36.03 -27.18
CA LYS A 691 8.63 -35.37 -27.48
C LYS A 691 9.06 -34.41 -26.38
N PHE A 692 8.14 -33.64 -25.80
CA PHE A 692 8.43 -32.81 -24.63
C PHE A 692 8.77 -33.67 -23.41
N THR A 693 8.05 -34.77 -23.21
CA THR A 693 8.31 -35.70 -22.10
C THR A 693 9.71 -36.33 -22.19
N GLU A 694 10.13 -36.80 -23.37
CA GLU A 694 11.49 -37.32 -23.60
C GLU A 694 12.57 -36.28 -23.31
N LEU A 695 12.40 -35.03 -23.78
CA LEU A 695 13.33 -33.93 -23.52
C LEU A 695 13.38 -33.55 -22.04
N ARG A 696 12.22 -33.45 -21.40
CA ARG A 696 12.06 -33.16 -19.98
C ARG A 696 12.74 -34.22 -19.12
N ASP A 697 12.59 -35.49 -19.48
CA ASP A 697 13.18 -36.60 -18.73
C ASP A 697 14.69 -36.69 -18.98
N LYS A 698 15.20 -36.37 -20.18
CA LYS A 698 16.64 -36.12 -20.44
C LYS A 698 17.18 -34.97 -19.57
N LEU A 699 16.44 -33.86 -19.43
CA LEU A 699 16.82 -32.69 -18.63
C LEU A 699 16.69 -32.90 -17.10
N LYS A 700 15.78 -33.78 -16.65
CA LYS A 700 15.64 -34.16 -15.22
C LYS A 700 16.69 -35.19 -14.81
N ASN A 701 17.00 -36.14 -15.69
CA ASN A 701 18.05 -37.15 -15.48
C ASN A 701 19.47 -36.64 -15.76
N PHE A 702 19.66 -35.32 -15.76
CA PHE A 702 20.92 -34.59 -15.96
C PHE A 702 22.08 -35.00 -15.02
N ALA A 703 21.79 -35.75 -13.94
CA ALA A 703 22.80 -36.40 -13.11
C ALA A 703 23.50 -37.61 -13.78
N GLY A 704 23.07 -38.03 -14.98
CA GLY A 704 23.53 -39.23 -15.66
C GLY A 704 23.94 -39.01 -17.13
N VAL A 705 24.67 -37.94 -17.43
CA VAL A 705 25.30 -37.81 -18.76
C VAL A 705 26.36 -38.90 -18.91
N THR A 706 26.39 -39.57 -20.06
CA THR A 706 27.34 -40.65 -20.33
C THR A 706 28.77 -40.10 -20.35
N SER A 707 29.66 -40.65 -19.51
CA SER A 707 31.05 -40.20 -19.43
C SER A 707 31.76 -40.36 -20.79
N ALA A 708 32.23 -39.25 -21.37
CA ALA A 708 32.90 -39.26 -22.67
C ALA A 708 34.36 -39.69 -22.53
N ASN A 709 34.83 -40.57 -23.42
CA ASN A 709 36.24 -40.98 -23.46
C ASN A 709 37.12 -39.90 -24.10
N GLU A 710 38.43 -39.98 -23.88
CA GLU A 710 39.41 -39.08 -24.49
C GLU A 710 39.35 -39.18 -26.04
N PRO A 711 39.17 -38.06 -26.77
CA PRO A 711 39.03 -38.12 -28.22
C PRO A 711 40.38 -38.38 -28.91
N PRO A 712 40.37 -38.99 -30.11
CA PRO A 712 41.60 -39.24 -30.87
C PRO A 712 42.46 -37.97 -31.04
N ASN A 713 43.78 -38.13 -31.02
CA ASN A 713 44.78 -37.05 -31.10
C ASN A 713 44.89 -36.14 -29.87
N PHE A 714 44.03 -36.27 -28.85
CA PHE A 714 44.25 -35.64 -27.54
C PHE A 714 45.49 -36.26 -26.84
N LYS A 715 46.24 -35.43 -26.12
CA LYS A 715 47.52 -35.78 -25.46
C LYS A 715 47.44 -35.57 -23.96
N GLY A 716 46.59 -36.36 -23.31
CA GLY A 716 46.43 -36.44 -21.87
C GLY A 716 45.40 -37.51 -21.49
N GLU A 717 45.26 -37.75 -20.19
CA GLU A 717 44.21 -38.61 -19.63
C GLU A 717 43.21 -37.73 -18.87
N LEU A 718 41.90 -37.98 -19.07
CA LEU A 718 40.83 -37.30 -18.36
C LEU A 718 40.44 -38.15 -17.14
N ARG A 719 40.36 -37.51 -15.96
CA ARG A 719 39.80 -38.15 -14.76
C ARG A 719 38.30 -38.45 -14.96
N GLY A 720 37.74 -39.36 -14.17
CA GLY A 720 36.31 -39.71 -14.22
C GLY A 720 35.38 -38.50 -14.29
N TYR A 721 35.48 -37.56 -13.33
CA TYR A 721 34.70 -36.33 -13.37
C TYR A 721 34.97 -35.45 -14.60
N GLN A 722 36.18 -35.47 -15.16
CA GLN A 722 36.48 -34.71 -16.38
C GLN A 722 35.80 -35.34 -17.60
N ARG A 723 35.69 -36.68 -17.66
CA ARG A 723 34.90 -37.41 -18.65
C ARG A 723 33.41 -37.13 -18.55
N ASP A 724 32.87 -37.06 -17.33
CA ASP A 724 31.48 -36.64 -17.09
C ASP A 724 31.24 -35.18 -17.53
N GLY A 725 32.24 -34.32 -17.34
CA GLY A 725 32.21 -32.92 -17.77
C GLY A 725 32.28 -32.76 -19.29
N VAL A 726 33.09 -33.56 -19.99
CA VAL A 726 33.13 -33.60 -21.45
C VAL A 726 31.82 -34.14 -22.01
N GLY A 727 31.28 -35.23 -21.45
CA GLY A 727 29.97 -35.76 -21.82
C GLY A 727 28.86 -34.72 -21.65
N TRP A 728 28.88 -33.94 -20.57
CA TRP A 728 27.95 -32.81 -20.39
C TRP A 728 28.08 -31.73 -21.47
N LEU A 729 29.30 -31.40 -21.91
CA LEU A 729 29.52 -30.47 -23.01
C LEU A 729 29.00 -31.04 -24.35
N GLU A 730 29.11 -32.35 -24.58
CA GLU A 730 28.54 -33.04 -25.74
C GLU A 730 27.00 -33.03 -25.71
N PHE A 731 26.38 -33.25 -24.54
CA PHE A 731 24.93 -33.10 -24.35
C PHE A 731 24.45 -31.70 -24.71
N LEU A 732 25.12 -30.65 -24.22
CA LEU A 732 24.80 -29.27 -24.59
C LEU A 732 24.91 -29.05 -26.11
N GLN A 733 25.91 -29.65 -26.77
CA GLN A 733 26.08 -29.59 -28.22
C GLN A 733 24.95 -30.30 -28.99
N GLU A 734 24.46 -31.46 -28.53
CA GLU A 734 23.31 -32.18 -29.16
C GLU A 734 22.09 -31.27 -29.28
N PHE A 735 21.79 -30.52 -28.20
CA PHE A 735 20.63 -29.63 -28.12
C PHE A 735 20.92 -28.17 -28.51
N LYS A 736 22.15 -27.85 -28.95
CA LYS A 736 22.63 -26.48 -29.25
C LYS A 736 22.45 -25.49 -28.10
N PHE A 737 22.55 -25.97 -26.87
CA PHE A 737 22.45 -25.17 -25.66
C PHE A 737 23.79 -24.57 -25.28
N GLY A 738 23.79 -23.31 -24.87
CA GLY A 738 24.89 -22.73 -24.12
C GLY A 738 24.85 -23.13 -22.64
N GLY A 739 26.03 -23.29 -22.03
CA GLY A 739 26.14 -23.67 -20.61
C GLY A 739 27.26 -22.96 -19.85
N CYS A 740 27.27 -23.11 -18.53
CA CYS A 740 28.29 -22.58 -17.64
C CYS A 740 28.98 -23.72 -16.86
N LEU A 741 30.27 -23.94 -17.15
CA LEU A 741 31.13 -24.83 -16.37
C LEU A 741 31.72 -24.05 -15.20
N ALA A 742 31.09 -24.17 -14.04
CA ALA A 742 31.37 -23.46 -12.80
C ALA A 742 32.05 -24.37 -11.74
N ASP A 743 32.80 -25.39 -12.18
CA ASP A 743 33.68 -26.20 -11.33
C ASP A 743 34.66 -25.32 -10.52
N ASP A 744 35.07 -25.79 -9.34
CA ASP A 744 36.11 -25.13 -8.54
C ASP A 744 37.42 -24.89 -9.32
N MET A 745 38.20 -23.91 -8.85
CA MET A 745 39.50 -23.58 -9.42
C MET A 745 40.47 -24.77 -9.32
N GLY A 746 41.13 -25.12 -10.43
CA GLY A 746 42.11 -26.21 -10.47
C GLY A 746 41.57 -27.57 -10.90
N LEU A 747 40.26 -27.75 -11.12
CA LEU A 747 39.66 -29.00 -11.64
C LEU A 747 39.85 -29.23 -13.16
N GLY A 748 40.66 -28.41 -13.83
CA GLY A 748 41.03 -28.61 -15.24
C GLY A 748 39.93 -28.28 -16.25
N LYS A 749 39.15 -27.22 -16.04
CA LYS A 749 38.14 -26.72 -17.01
C LYS A 749 38.70 -26.50 -18.42
N THR A 750 39.91 -25.94 -18.52
CA THR A 750 40.66 -25.77 -19.78
C THR A 750 40.85 -27.10 -20.50
N VAL A 751 41.29 -28.13 -19.78
CA VAL A 751 41.56 -29.47 -20.33
C VAL A 751 40.27 -30.13 -20.84
N GLN A 752 39.16 -29.99 -20.12
CA GLN A 752 37.83 -30.45 -20.56
C GLN A 752 37.42 -29.78 -21.88
N MET A 753 37.58 -28.45 -22.01
CA MET A 753 37.27 -27.73 -23.26
C MET A 753 38.20 -28.12 -24.41
N LEU A 754 39.50 -28.33 -24.14
CA LEU A 754 40.45 -28.74 -25.18
C LEU A 754 40.14 -30.13 -25.74
N ALA A 755 39.66 -31.07 -24.91
CA ALA A 755 39.14 -32.35 -25.39
C ALA A 755 38.00 -32.15 -26.39
N VAL A 756 36.96 -31.36 -26.04
CA VAL A 756 35.84 -31.05 -26.95
C VAL A 756 36.33 -30.41 -28.26
N LEU A 757 37.23 -29.42 -28.21
CA LEU A 757 37.77 -28.79 -29.42
C LEU A 757 38.59 -29.75 -30.31
N GLN A 758 39.31 -30.69 -29.70
CA GLN A 758 40.03 -31.72 -30.44
C GLN A 758 39.07 -32.70 -31.12
N ASP A 759 37.96 -33.07 -30.47
CA ASP A 759 36.96 -33.92 -31.10
C ASP A 759 36.22 -33.21 -32.24
N ARG A 760 35.82 -31.95 -32.04
CA ARG A 760 35.28 -31.08 -33.11
C ARG A 760 36.18 -31.08 -34.35
N LYS A 761 37.52 -30.99 -34.17
CA LYS A 761 38.47 -31.10 -35.29
C LYS A 761 38.54 -32.49 -35.91
N ASN A 762 38.36 -33.56 -35.14
CA ASN A 762 38.30 -34.92 -35.68
C ASN A 762 37.04 -35.08 -36.56
N GLN A 763 35.87 -34.68 -36.06
CA GLN A 763 34.59 -34.68 -36.79
C GLN A 763 34.60 -33.75 -38.02
N ALA A 764 35.42 -32.70 -38.02
CA ALA A 764 35.55 -31.78 -39.15
C ALA A 764 36.28 -32.41 -40.36
N LYS A 765 37.16 -33.39 -40.16
CA LYS A 765 37.90 -34.05 -41.26
C LYS A 765 37.00 -34.83 -42.21
N SER A 766 35.81 -35.22 -41.76
CA SER A 766 34.78 -35.91 -42.55
C SER A 766 33.77 -34.96 -43.22
N LYS A 767 33.88 -33.63 -43.03
CA LYS A 767 33.01 -32.63 -43.66
C LYS A 767 33.62 -31.98 -44.90
N PRO A 768 32.81 -31.42 -45.82
CA PRO A 768 33.31 -30.68 -46.99
C PRO A 768 34.19 -29.47 -46.59
N LYS A 769 35.21 -29.17 -47.40
CA LYS A 769 36.01 -27.94 -47.26
C LYS A 769 35.10 -26.71 -47.37
N GLY A 770 35.01 -25.94 -46.27
CA GLY A 770 34.22 -24.71 -46.19
C GLY A 770 33.19 -24.70 -45.06
N GLU A 771 32.79 -25.86 -44.52
CA GLU A 771 31.83 -25.91 -43.40
C GLU A 771 32.46 -25.76 -42.01
N TYR A 772 33.77 -26.01 -41.88
CA TYR A 772 34.46 -25.90 -40.61
C TYR A 772 34.69 -24.44 -40.22
N ARG A 773 34.15 -24.04 -39.07
CA ARG A 773 34.23 -22.69 -38.51
C ARG A 773 35.26 -22.67 -37.37
N PRO A 774 36.02 -21.58 -37.19
CA PRO A 774 36.96 -21.47 -36.07
C PRO A 774 36.20 -21.34 -34.75
N SER A 775 36.85 -21.72 -33.64
CA SER A 775 36.36 -21.48 -32.28
C SER A 775 37.08 -20.29 -31.65
N LEU A 776 36.32 -19.35 -31.07
CA LEU A 776 36.85 -18.16 -30.41
C LEU A 776 36.90 -18.37 -28.90
N ILE A 777 38.06 -18.19 -28.28
CA ILE A 777 38.23 -18.27 -26.83
C ILE A 777 38.64 -16.88 -26.33
N VAL A 778 37.79 -16.28 -25.49
CA VAL A 778 37.97 -14.96 -24.92
C VAL A 778 38.40 -15.11 -23.47
N VAL A 779 39.61 -14.63 -23.16
CA VAL A 779 40.24 -14.81 -21.84
C VAL A 779 40.70 -13.48 -21.26
N PRO A 780 40.95 -13.39 -19.94
CA PRO A 780 41.76 -12.31 -19.38
C PRO A 780 43.13 -12.22 -20.08
N LYS A 781 43.66 -11.01 -20.30
CA LYS A 781 44.89 -10.78 -21.11
C LYS A 781 46.08 -11.68 -20.73
N SER A 782 46.16 -12.04 -19.47
CA SER A 782 47.21 -12.85 -18.86
C SER A 782 47.03 -14.36 -18.99
N LEU A 783 45.79 -14.82 -19.19
CA LEU A 783 45.45 -16.22 -19.39
C LEU A 783 45.68 -16.67 -20.85
N LEU A 784 45.79 -15.71 -21.78
CA LEU A 784 46.02 -15.95 -23.20
C LEU A 784 47.24 -16.84 -23.46
N PHE A 785 48.36 -16.55 -22.79
CA PHE A 785 49.57 -17.35 -22.87
C PHE A 785 49.40 -18.77 -22.28
N ASN A 786 48.74 -18.88 -21.12
CA ASN A 786 48.48 -20.19 -20.49
C ASN A 786 47.61 -21.08 -21.38
N TRP A 787 46.59 -20.50 -22.03
CA TRP A 787 45.78 -21.21 -23.02
C TRP A 787 46.58 -21.66 -24.23
N ALA A 788 47.49 -20.85 -24.75
CA ALA A 788 48.37 -21.23 -25.86
C ALA A 788 49.28 -22.42 -25.50
N GLN A 789 49.91 -22.40 -24.31
CA GLN A 789 50.70 -23.54 -23.82
C GLN A 789 49.87 -24.81 -23.62
N GLU A 790 48.69 -24.71 -23.01
CA GLU A 790 47.82 -25.86 -22.78
C GLU A 790 47.30 -26.45 -24.10
N CYS A 791 47.01 -25.63 -25.12
CA CYS A 791 46.72 -26.11 -26.48
C CYS A 791 47.91 -26.87 -27.07
N ALA A 792 49.12 -26.30 -27.01
CA ALA A 792 50.32 -26.95 -27.56
C ALA A 792 50.64 -28.29 -26.88
N LYS A 793 50.35 -28.39 -25.58
CA LYS A 793 50.58 -29.59 -24.76
C LYS A 793 49.53 -30.68 -24.99
N PHE A 794 48.25 -30.36 -24.84
CA PHE A 794 47.17 -31.36 -24.86
C PHE A 794 46.58 -31.59 -26.24
N THR A 795 46.68 -30.63 -27.16
CA THR A 795 46.05 -30.66 -28.49
C THR A 795 46.98 -30.14 -29.59
N PRO A 796 48.21 -30.71 -29.73
CA PRO A 796 49.23 -30.20 -30.65
C PRO A 796 48.84 -30.23 -32.14
N MET A 797 47.72 -30.88 -32.48
CA MET A 797 47.16 -30.83 -33.84
C MET A 797 46.27 -29.61 -34.10
N LEU A 798 45.79 -28.88 -33.10
CA LEU A 798 44.99 -27.67 -33.28
C LEU A 798 45.88 -26.50 -33.75
N ARG A 799 45.45 -25.82 -34.81
CA ARG A 799 46.04 -24.56 -35.28
C ARG A 799 45.46 -23.43 -34.44
N VAL A 800 46.31 -22.80 -33.62
CA VAL A 800 45.92 -21.73 -32.71
C VAL A 800 46.44 -20.38 -33.23
N LEU A 801 45.59 -19.36 -33.21
CA LEU A 801 45.93 -17.97 -33.53
C LEU A 801 45.79 -17.09 -32.29
N GLU A 802 46.84 -16.35 -31.92
CA GLU A 802 46.75 -15.31 -30.89
C GLU A 802 46.25 -13.98 -31.50
N TYR A 803 44.94 -13.73 -31.41
CA TYR A 803 44.33 -12.48 -31.85
C TYR A 803 44.44 -11.41 -30.75
N ALA A 804 45.66 -10.91 -30.54
CA ALA A 804 46.00 -9.82 -29.63
C ALA A 804 47.14 -8.95 -30.21
N GLY A 805 47.35 -7.75 -29.67
CA GLY A 805 48.42 -6.84 -30.12
C GLY A 805 47.95 -5.72 -31.04
N LEU A 806 48.92 -4.98 -31.60
CA LEU A 806 48.66 -3.80 -32.45
C LEU A 806 48.29 -4.23 -33.88
N ASP A 807 49.09 -5.10 -34.47
CA ASP A 807 49.02 -5.53 -35.88
C ASP A 807 47.93 -6.60 -36.15
N ARG A 808 47.13 -6.93 -35.12
CA ARG A 808 46.06 -7.94 -35.18
C ARG A 808 45.05 -7.71 -36.31
N ALA A 809 44.88 -6.48 -36.79
CA ALA A 809 43.92 -6.16 -37.84
C ALA A 809 44.19 -6.94 -39.14
N ASP A 810 45.46 -7.20 -39.44
CA ASP A 810 45.90 -7.87 -40.66
C ASP A 810 45.67 -9.39 -40.61
N LEU A 811 45.52 -9.95 -39.41
CA LEU A 811 45.27 -11.39 -39.17
C LEU A 811 43.80 -11.80 -39.42
N ARG A 812 42.89 -10.84 -39.56
CA ARG A 812 41.43 -11.11 -39.68
C ARG A 812 41.04 -11.97 -40.90
N PRO A 813 41.62 -11.77 -42.11
CA PRO A 813 41.29 -12.61 -43.26
C PRO A 813 41.72 -14.07 -43.10
N GLU A 814 42.66 -14.35 -42.19
CA GLU A 814 43.23 -15.68 -41.99
C GLU A 814 42.43 -16.54 -41.00
N PHE A 815 41.38 -16.03 -40.36
CA PHE A 815 40.64 -16.74 -39.30
C PHE A 815 40.15 -18.13 -39.70
N THR A 816 39.78 -18.34 -40.97
CA THR A 816 39.34 -19.64 -41.51
C THR A 816 40.49 -20.66 -41.67
N ASN A 817 41.74 -20.22 -41.60
CA ASN A 817 42.94 -21.06 -41.61
C ASN A 817 43.31 -21.60 -40.22
N TYR A 818 42.60 -21.21 -39.16
CA TYR A 818 42.85 -21.63 -37.79
C TYR A 818 41.65 -22.38 -37.22
N ASP A 819 41.93 -23.22 -36.22
CA ASP A 819 40.91 -24.03 -35.55
C ASP A 819 40.45 -23.34 -34.25
N VAL A 820 41.39 -22.66 -33.57
CA VAL A 820 41.17 -21.90 -32.34
C VAL A 820 41.75 -20.49 -32.47
N ILE A 821 41.00 -19.48 -32.06
CA ILE A 821 41.42 -18.08 -32.00
C ILE A 821 41.37 -17.63 -30.54
N LEU A 822 42.52 -17.34 -29.95
CA LEU A 822 42.65 -16.82 -28.60
C LEU A 822 42.59 -15.29 -28.63
N THR A 823 41.72 -14.67 -27.85
CA THR A 823 41.66 -13.21 -27.74
C THR A 823 41.37 -12.75 -26.32
N THR A 824 41.37 -11.43 -26.11
CA THR A 824 41.14 -10.82 -24.79
C THR A 824 39.83 -10.06 -24.75
N TYR A 825 39.18 -9.99 -23.58
CA TYR A 825 37.97 -9.17 -23.39
C TYR A 825 38.13 -7.70 -23.85
N GLY A 826 39.33 -7.13 -23.67
CA GLY A 826 39.64 -5.77 -24.15
C GLY A 826 39.77 -5.66 -25.67
N THR A 827 40.22 -6.73 -26.34
CA THR A 827 40.26 -6.84 -27.81
C THR A 827 38.86 -7.08 -28.37
N LEU A 828 38.11 -8.04 -27.83
CA LEU A 828 36.71 -8.31 -28.17
C LEU A 828 35.90 -7.00 -28.16
N ARG A 829 35.94 -6.24 -27.06
CA ARG A 829 35.21 -4.98 -26.93
C ARG A 829 35.53 -3.95 -28.01
N ARG A 830 36.76 -3.91 -28.51
CA ARG A 830 37.22 -2.96 -29.55
C ARG A 830 36.85 -3.42 -30.95
N ASP A 831 36.92 -4.72 -31.20
CA ASP A 831 36.86 -5.32 -32.54
C ASP A 831 35.51 -6.01 -32.82
N VAL A 832 34.58 -6.01 -31.86
CA VAL A 832 33.25 -6.67 -31.96
C VAL A 832 32.47 -6.29 -33.23
N MET A 833 32.61 -5.07 -33.73
CA MET A 833 31.94 -4.62 -34.94
C MET A 833 32.36 -5.38 -36.21
N VAL A 834 33.48 -6.10 -36.17
CA VAL A 834 33.91 -7.04 -37.21
C VAL A 834 33.66 -8.49 -36.75
N LEU A 835 33.97 -8.81 -35.49
CA LEU A 835 33.83 -10.18 -34.96
C LEU A 835 32.37 -10.69 -34.95
N LYS A 836 31.37 -9.80 -34.83
CA LYS A 836 29.94 -10.15 -34.89
C LYS A 836 29.51 -10.78 -36.23
N ASP A 837 30.17 -10.39 -37.32
CA ASP A 837 29.81 -10.83 -38.68
C ASP A 837 30.52 -12.14 -39.08
N ILE A 838 31.45 -12.62 -38.23
CA ILE A 838 32.16 -13.88 -38.43
C ILE A 838 31.40 -15.01 -37.71
N PRO A 839 31.01 -16.09 -38.40
CA PRO A 839 30.34 -17.23 -37.78
C PRO A 839 31.34 -18.18 -37.12
N PHE A 840 31.34 -18.25 -35.79
CA PHE A 840 32.16 -19.18 -35.01
C PHE A 840 31.46 -20.53 -34.77
N ASP A 841 32.25 -21.57 -34.52
CA ASP A 841 31.75 -22.87 -34.05
C ASP A 841 31.42 -22.81 -32.55
N TYR A 842 32.45 -22.60 -31.72
CA TYR A 842 32.33 -22.26 -30.32
C TYR A 842 32.70 -20.80 -30.06
N VAL A 843 32.01 -20.15 -29.12
CA VAL A 843 32.55 -19.02 -28.36
C VAL A 843 32.66 -19.44 -26.89
N VAL A 844 33.88 -19.42 -26.36
CA VAL A 844 34.18 -19.73 -24.96
C VAL A 844 34.61 -18.45 -24.25
N LEU A 845 33.96 -18.12 -23.13
CA LEU A 845 34.36 -17.03 -22.25
C LEU A 845 34.99 -17.62 -20.98
N ASP A 846 36.30 -17.45 -20.81
CA ASP A 846 37.01 -17.87 -19.60
C ASP A 846 37.02 -16.75 -18.55
N GLU A 847 36.93 -17.11 -17.27
CA GLU A 847 36.65 -16.17 -16.17
C GLU A 847 35.44 -15.26 -16.51
N ALA A 848 34.30 -15.89 -16.82
CA ALA A 848 33.07 -15.27 -17.30
C ALA A 848 32.43 -14.25 -16.34
N GLN A 849 32.83 -14.20 -15.07
CA GLN A 849 32.50 -13.10 -14.15
C GLN A 849 32.90 -11.72 -14.70
N THR A 850 33.81 -11.66 -15.67
CA THR A 850 34.16 -10.44 -16.42
C THR A 850 32.96 -9.80 -17.13
N ILE A 851 31.92 -10.58 -17.50
CA ILE A 851 30.69 -10.06 -18.14
C ILE A 851 29.49 -9.94 -17.20
N LYS A 852 29.66 -10.08 -15.88
CA LYS A 852 28.55 -10.14 -14.92
C LYS A 852 27.63 -8.90 -14.95
N ASN A 853 28.21 -7.71 -15.09
CA ASN A 853 27.43 -6.48 -15.28
C ASN A 853 26.88 -6.39 -16.72
N ALA A 854 25.57 -6.63 -16.85
CA ALA A 854 24.78 -6.55 -18.08
C ALA A 854 24.84 -5.22 -18.84
N GLY A 855 25.06 -4.10 -18.14
CA GLY A 855 25.20 -2.77 -18.72
C GLY A 855 26.57 -2.50 -19.33
N SER A 856 27.59 -3.30 -18.97
CA SER A 856 28.97 -3.11 -19.40
C SER A 856 29.15 -3.26 -20.92
N GLN A 857 30.11 -2.51 -21.47
CA GLN A 857 30.46 -2.62 -22.89
C GLN A 857 30.99 -4.01 -23.27
N VAL A 858 31.61 -4.74 -22.33
CA VAL A 858 32.15 -6.08 -22.59
C VAL A 858 31.01 -7.11 -22.67
N ALA A 859 30.04 -7.08 -21.75
CA ALA A 859 28.86 -7.95 -21.81
C ALA A 859 27.97 -7.66 -23.02
N LYS A 860 27.85 -6.39 -23.43
CA LYS A 860 27.18 -6.02 -24.67
C LYS A 860 27.93 -6.56 -25.89
N ALA A 861 29.26 -6.51 -25.90
CA ALA A 861 30.07 -7.01 -27.00
C ALA A 861 30.03 -8.54 -27.13
N SER A 862 30.05 -9.30 -26.03
CA SER A 862 30.01 -10.77 -26.08
C SER A 862 28.70 -11.30 -26.66
N ARG A 863 27.55 -10.68 -26.34
CA ARG A 863 26.24 -11.07 -26.88
C ARG A 863 26.12 -10.94 -28.40
N LEU A 864 26.81 -9.96 -29.00
CA LEU A 864 26.80 -9.70 -30.44
C LEU A 864 27.57 -10.74 -31.27
N LEU A 865 28.36 -11.61 -30.65
CA LEU A 865 29.10 -12.66 -31.37
C LEU A 865 28.14 -13.69 -31.99
N ASN A 866 28.44 -14.12 -33.22
CA ASN A 866 27.71 -15.17 -33.92
C ASN A 866 28.39 -16.53 -33.70
N ALA A 867 27.73 -17.46 -33.03
CA ALA A 867 28.31 -18.73 -32.59
C ALA A 867 27.26 -19.83 -32.59
N GLN A 868 27.62 -21.05 -33.02
CA GLN A 868 26.73 -22.22 -32.93
C GLN A 868 26.61 -22.74 -31.49
N ASN A 869 27.74 -22.78 -30.77
CA ASN A 869 27.83 -23.28 -29.40
C ASN A 869 28.47 -22.20 -28.51
N ARG A 870 28.05 -22.11 -27.25
CA ARG A 870 28.51 -21.07 -26.32
C ARG A 870 28.82 -21.65 -24.94
N LEU A 871 29.97 -21.29 -24.39
CA LEU A 871 30.39 -21.78 -23.08
C LEU A 871 30.92 -20.65 -22.21
N ALA A 872 30.50 -20.62 -20.96
CA ALA A 872 31.09 -19.81 -19.90
C ALA A 872 31.90 -20.73 -18.98
N LEU A 873 33.16 -20.38 -18.73
CA LEU A 873 33.98 -21.02 -17.69
C LEU A 873 34.10 -20.03 -16.53
N SER A 874 33.81 -20.48 -15.31
CA SER A 874 33.94 -19.67 -14.09
C SER A 874 34.76 -20.40 -13.05
N GLY A 875 35.74 -19.72 -12.44
CA GLY A 875 36.49 -20.22 -11.28
C GLY A 875 35.79 -19.99 -9.95
N THR A 876 35.00 -18.94 -9.86
CA THR A 876 34.20 -18.58 -8.68
C THR A 876 32.77 -19.08 -8.82
N PRO A 877 32.06 -19.33 -7.70
CA PRO A 877 30.60 -19.47 -7.74
C PRO A 877 30.00 -18.27 -8.47
N ILE A 878 28.95 -18.49 -9.27
CA ILE A 878 28.22 -17.38 -9.87
C ILE A 878 27.56 -16.61 -8.72
N GLU A 879 28.04 -15.39 -8.46
CA GLU A 879 27.97 -14.73 -7.16
C GLU A 879 26.56 -14.23 -6.78
N ASN A 880 25.68 -15.13 -6.30
CA ASN A 880 24.42 -14.94 -5.54
C ASN A 880 23.37 -13.89 -6.03
N HIS A 881 23.65 -13.11 -7.07
CA HIS A 881 22.77 -12.10 -7.64
C HIS A 881 22.24 -12.58 -8.99
N LEU A 882 20.92 -12.66 -9.11
CA LEU A 882 20.24 -13.11 -10.33
C LEU A 882 20.57 -12.26 -11.57
N GLY A 883 20.92 -10.98 -11.38
CA GLY A 883 21.36 -10.10 -12.46
C GLY A 883 22.71 -10.50 -13.10
N ASP A 884 23.62 -11.07 -12.30
CA ASP A 884 24.91 -11.58 -12.80
C ASP A 884 24.69 -12.87 -13.61
N LEU A 885 23.78 -13.75 -13.14
CA LEU A 885 23.30 -14.91 -13.90
C LEU A 885 22.66 -14.48 -15.23
N TRP A 886 21.73 -13.50 -15.23
CA TRP A 886 21.09 -13.00 -16.45
C TRP A 886 22.10 -12.56 -17.50
N SER A 887 23.15 -11.84 -17.10
CA SER A 887 24.14 -11.32 -18.04
C SER A 887 24.93 -12.42 -18.76
N ILE A 888 25.26 -13.49 -18.03
CA ILE A 888 25.94 -14.69 -18.55
C ILE A 888 24.98 -15.51 -19.40
N PHE A 889 23.76 -15.75 -18.92
CA PHE A 889 22.76 -16.56 -19.63
C PHE A 889 22.27 -15.93 -20.93
N GLU A 890 22.13 -14.60 -20.99
CA GLU A 890 21.84 -13.88 -22.22
C GLU A 890 22.99 -13.95 -23.23
N PHE A 891 24.23 -14.18 -22.78
CA PHE A 891 25.31 -14.56 -23.69
C PHE A 891 25.18 -16.02 -24.14
N LEU A 892 24.92 -16.97 -23.23
CA LEU A 892 24.88 -18.42 -23.49
C LEU A 892 23.72 -18.85 -24.39
N ASN A 893 22.51 -18.41 -24.08
CA ASN A 893 21.27 -18.72 -24.78
C ASN A 893 20.52 -17.40 -25.02
N PRO A 894 20.89 -16.61 -26.05
CA PRO A 894 20.27 -15.32 -26.32
C PRO A 894 18.76 -15.44 -26.52
N GLY A 895 17.98 -14.62 -25.82
CA GLY A 895 16.50 -14.67 -25.85
C GLY A 895 15.86 -15.65 -24.86
N MET A 896 16.62 -16.53 -24.19
CA MET A 896 16.08 -17.53 -23.26
C MET A 896 15.21 -16.95 -22.16
N LEU A 897 15.61 -15.78 -21.65
CA LEU A 897 14.96 -15.07 -20.54
C LEU A 897 13.98 -14.00 -21.02
N GLY A 898 13.54 -14.09 -22.29
CA GLY A 898 12.49 -13.24 -22.85
C GLY A 898 12.90 -11.78 -23.03
N ARG A 899 11.91 -10.89 -23.20
CA ARG A 899 12.18 -9.46 -23.35
C ARG A 899 12.66 -8.86 -22.03
N SER A 900 13.81 -8.16 -22.08
CA SER A 900 14.57 -7.71 -20.89
C SER A 900 13.85 -6.78 -19.90
N THR A 901 12.59 -6.41 -20.15
CA THR A 901 11.73 -5.68 -19.21
C THR A 901 11.07 -6.61 -18.21
N VAL A 902 10.40 -7.68 -18.66
CA VAL A 902 9.60 -8.56 -17.76
C VAL A 902 10.51 -9.30 -16.79
N PHE A 903 11.59 -9.91 -17.29
CA PHE A 903 12.59 -10.52 -16.41
C PHE A 903 13.21 -9.49 -15.47
N ARG A 904 13.43 -8.23 -15.88
CA ARG A 904 14.03 -7.21 -15.02
C ARG A 904 13.07 -6.71 -13.93
N THR A 905 11.78 -6.59 -14.21
CA THR A 905 10.75 -6.25 -13.21
C THR A 905 10.62 -7.35 -12.15
N HIS A 906 10.62 -8.62 -12.56
CA HIS A 906 10.62 -9.73 -11.60
C HIS A 906 12.00 -10.01 -10.98
N ALA A 907 13.11 -9.63 -11.63
CA ALA A 907 14.46 -9.73 -11.06
C ALA A 907 14.82 -8.59 -10.11
N SER A 908 14.15 -7.43 -10.17
CA SER A 908 14.13 -6.48 -9.04
C SER A 908 13.38 -7.04 -7.84
N ASP A 909 12.39 -7.91 -8.09
CA ASP A 909 11.67 -8.68 -7.06
C ASP A 909 12.42 -9.96 -6.62
N ALA A 910 13.62 -10.24 -7.15
CA ALA A 910 14.41 -11.43 -6.83
C ALA A 910 15.09 -11.37 -5.44
N GLU A 911 14.60 -10.54 -4.53
CA GLU A 911 14.77 -10.74 -3.09
C GLU A 911 13.79 -11.79 -2.55
N LYS A 912 12.66 -12.02 -3.24
CA LYS A 912 11.67 -13.06 -2.89
C LYS A 912 12.24 -14.47 -3.11
N PRO A 913 12.20 -15.38 -2.10
CA PRO A 913 12.78 -16.73 -2.20
C PRO A 913 12.23 -17.57 -3.35
N GLU A 914 10.91 -17.52 -3.58
CA GLU A 914 10.20 -18.36 -4.56
C GLU A 914 10.67 -18.13 -6.00
N SER A 915 10.89 -16.85 -6.38
CA SER A 915 11.41 -16.48 -7.71
C SER A 915 12.85 -16.95 -7.92
N ARG A 916 13.67 -17.01 -6.86
CA ARG A 916 15.02 -17.58 -6.93
C ARG A 916 14.98 -19.09 -7.14
N GLU A 917 14.12 -19.81 -6.40
CA GLU A 917 14.04 -21.27 -6.50
C GLU A 917 13.53 -21.71 -7.89
N PHE A 918 12.49 -21.04 -8.40
CA PHE A 918 11.98 -21.27 -9.75
C PHE A 918 13.09 -21.14 -10.81
N LEU A 919 13.85 -20.05 -10.80
CA LEU A 919 14.91 -19.82 -11.79
C LEU A 919 16.11 -20.75 -11.57
N ALA A 920 16.47 -21.08 -10.33
CA ALA A 920 17.48 -22.08 -10.04
C ALA A 920 17.10 -23.46 -10.62
N ARG A 921 15.81 -23.84 -10.51
CA ARG A 921 15.28 -25.10 -11.06
C ARG A 921 15.36 -25.13 -12.59
N GLY A 922 14.94 -24.06 -13.25
CA GLY A 922 14.96 -23.97 -14.72
C GLY A 922 16.36 -23.79 -15.34
N LEU A 923 17.29 -23.15 -14.62
CA LEU A 923 18.66 -22.92 -15.09
C LEU A 923 19.63 -24.09 -14.79
N ARG A 924 19.28 -25.00 -13.86
CA ARG A 924 20.13 -26.11 -13.41
C ARG A 924 20.71 -26.98 -14.55
N PRO A 925 19.97 -27.36 -15.62
CA PRO A 925 20.53 -28.18 -16.70
C PRO A 925 21.61 -27.47 -17.54
N PHE A 926 21.78 -26.16 -17.37
CA PHE A 926 22.77 -25.37 -18.08
C PHE A 926 23.99 -25.01 -17.21
N ILE A 927 24.06 -25.49 -15.97
CA ILE A 927 25.17 -25.22 -15.05
C ILE A 927 25.73 -26.53 -14.50
N LEU A 928 27.00 -26.82 -14.81
CA LEU A 928 27.75 -27.89 -14.16
C LEU A 928 28.72 -27.27 -13.14
N ARG A 929 28.56 -27.63 -11.87
CA ARG A 929 29.41 -27.17 -10.75
C ARG A 929 29.75 -28.33 -9.84
N ARG A 930 31.05 -28.60 -9.68
CA ARG A 930 31.60 -29.61 -8.76
C ARG A 930 32.69 -28.98 -7.88
N THR A 931 32.74 -29.38 -6.60
CA THR A 931 33.74 -28.89 -5.66
C THR A 931 34.97 -29.80 -5.61
N LYS A 932 36.13 -29.27 -5.19
CA LYS A 932 37.36 -30.09 -5.01
C LYS A 932 37.11 -31.32 -4.12
N GLN A 933 36.37 -31.15 -3.02
CA GLN A 933 36.03 -32.22 -2.07
C GLN A 933 35.17 -33.33 -2.70
N GLN A 934 34.32 -33.01 -3.68
CA GLN A 934 33.44 -33.98 -4.32
C GLN A 934 34.17 -34.88 -5.33
N VAL A 935 35.25 -34.40 -5.97
CA VAL A 935 35.81 -35.05 -7.17
C VAL A 935 37.34 -35.22 -7.19
N ALA A 936 38.06 -34.67 -6.21
CA ALA A 936 39.53 -34.69 -6.17
C ALA A 936 40.05 -35.05 -4.76
N ALA A 937 39.60 -36.18 -4.22
CA ALA A 937 40.05 -36.72 -2.94
C ALA A 937 41.56 -37.04 -2.90
N ASP A 938 42.19 -37.25 -4.06
CA ASP A 938 43.63 -37.51 -4.19
C ASP A 938 44.51 -36.25 -4.11
N LEU A 939 43.93 -35.05 -3.97
CA LEU A 939 44.72 -33.83 -3.79
C LEU A 939 45.28 -33.80 -2.36
N PRO A 940 46.59 -33.54 -2.16
CA PRO A 940 47.13 -33.31 -0.82
C PRO A 940 46.38 -32.19 -0.10
N ASP A 941 46.26 -32.28 1.23
CA ASP A 941 45.60 -31.24 2.02
C ASP A 941 46.23 -29.85 1.82
N LYS A 942 45.42 -28.82 2.06
CA LYS A 942 45.93 -27.46 2.31
C LYS A 942 45.71 -27.06 3.76
N ILE A 943 46.75 -26.53 4.39
CA ILE A 943 46.70 -25.98 5.73
C ILE A 943 46.73 -24.46 5.60
N GLU A 944 45.64 -23.80 5.99
CA GLU A 944 45.54 -22.34 6.06
C GLU A 944 45.70 -21.88 7.51
N GLN A 945 46.71 -21.04 7.79
CA GLN A 945 47.01 -20.52 9.12
C GLN A 945 47.19 -19.00 9.11
N THR A 946 46.82 -18.35 10.20
CA THR A 946 47.05 -16.92 10.43
C THR A 946 48.24 -16.74 11.35
N LEU A 947 49.27 -16.06 10.86
CA LEU A 947 50.42 -15.62 11.65
C LEU A 947 50.16 -14.19 12.12
N PHE A 948 50.09 -14.01 13.43
CA PHE A 948 49.86 -12.71 14.05
C PHE A 948 51.19 -11.97 14.26
N CYS A 949 51.34 -10.84 13.57
CA CYS A 949 52.50 -9.96 13.68
C CYS A 949 52.24 -8.91 14.77
N GLN A 950 53.27 -8.57 15.56
CA GLN A 950 53.22 -7.54 16.60
C GLN A 950 54.09 -6.35 16.18
N MET A 951 53.56 -5.13 16.29
CA MET A 951 54.30 -3.91 15.93
C MET A 951 55.41 -3.62 16.94
N ASN A 952 56.50 -3.05 16.45
CA ASN A 952 57.48 -2.36 17.30
C ASN A 952 56.93 -1.01 17.76
N GLU A 953 57.52 -0.42 18.80
CA GLU A 953 57.01 0.79 19.46
C GLU A 953 56.86 1.97 18.48
N ASP A 954 57.81 2.15 17.55
CA ASP A 954 57.77 3.21 16.54
C ASP A 954 56.64 3.03 15.52
N GLN A 955 56.42 1.79 15.04
CA GLN A 955 55.33 1.46 14.12
C GLN A 955 53.97 1.56 14.81
N GLU A 956 53.84 1.08 16.05
CA GLU A 956 52.60 1.16 16.83
C GLU A 956 52.22 2.62 17.12
N ARG A 957 53.18 3.45 17.51
CA ARG A 957 52.98 4.87 17.72
C ARG A 957 52.51 5.59 16.44
N LEU A 958 53.19 5.37 15.32
CA LEU A 958 52.79 5.94 14.02
C LEU A 958 51.37 5.51 13.63
N TYR A 959 51.05 4.22 13.83
CA TYR A 959 49.73 3.67 13.54
C TYR A 959 48.64 4.30 14.42
N ALA A 960 48.88 4.44 15.72
CA ALA A 960 47.94 5.04 16.67
C ALA A 960 47.68 6.52 16.38
N GLU A 961 48.74 7.33 16.16
CA GLU A 961 48.63 8.74 15.78
C GLU A 961 47.78 8.92 14.50
N MET A 962 47.98 8.04 13.49
CA MET A 962 47.16 8.04 12.27
C MET A 962 45.72 7.60 12.49
N ARG A 963 45.48 6.51 13.25
CA ARG A 963 44.13 5.99 13.53
C ARG A 963 43.30 7.06 14.21
N ASP A 964 43.84 7.70 15.24
CA ASP A 964 43.11 8.65 16.06
C ASP A 964 42.80 9.93 15.27
N HIS A 965 43.73 10.39 14.41
CA HIS A 965 43.49 11.47 13.45
C HIS A 965 42.35 11.16 12.45
N TYR A 966 42.36 9.97 11.84
CA TYR A 966 41.29 9.55 10.93
C TYR A 966 39.96 9.34 11.63
N ARG A 967 39.95 8.76 12.84
CA ARG A 967 38.73 8.57 13.65
C ARG A 967 38.06 9.90 13.97
N GLN A 968 38.82 10.90 14.43
CA GLN A 968 38.28 12.22 14.75
C GLN A 968 37.72 12.95 13.51
N SER A 969 38.47 12.96 12.40
CA SER A 969 38.07 13.64 11.17
C SER A 969 36.86 12.97 10.49
N LEU A 970 36.84 11.64 10.40
CA LEU A 970 35.75 10.90 9.74
C LEU A 970 34.45 10.92 10.55
N LEU A 971 34.49 10.79 11.88
CA LEU A 971 33.27 10.85 12.70
C LEU A 971 32.60 12.23 12.61
N GLY A 972 33.37 13.31 12.51
CA GLY A 972 32.84 14.66 12.25
C GLY A 972 32.22 14.79 10.86
N LEU A 973 32.90 14.29 9.81
CA LEU A 973 32.41 14.35 8.44
C LEU A 973 31.13 13.50 8.23
N ILE A 974 31.07 12.29 8.79
CA ILE A 974 29.90 11.40 8.68
C ILE A 974 28.68 12.02 9.36
N LYS A 975 28.83 12.59 10.56
CA LYS A 975 27.74 13.30 11.26
C LYS A 975 27.20 14.50 10.47
N ASN A 976 28.09 15.23 9.77
CA ASN A 976 27.72 16.48 9.08
C ASN A 976 27.22 16.27 7.63
N GLN A 977 27.69 15.24 6.92
CA GLN A 977 27.46 15.08 5.47
C GLN A 977 26.83 13.73 5.08
N GLY A 978 26.76 12.77 6.00
CA GLY A 978 26.27 11.42 5.75
C GLY A 978 27.30 10.52 5.05
N LEU A 979 27.26 9.22 5.38
CA LEU A 979 28.27 8.25 4.98
C LEU A 979 28.48 8.16 3.46
N ALA A 980 27.41 8.26 2.67
CA ALA A 980 27.49 8.19 1.21
C ALA A 980 28.38 9.28 0.58
N LYS A 981 28.44 10.48 1.17
CA LYS A 981 29.29 11.59 0.68
C LYS A 981 30.72 11.49 1.21
N SER A 982 30.90 10.99 2.44
CA SER A 982 32.21 10.84 3.09
C SER A 982 33.00 9.59 2.62
N LYS A 983 32.40 8.72 1.82
CA LYS A 983 32.96 7.41 1.39
C LYS A 983 34.37 7.48 0.80
N MET A 984 34.73 8.54 0.05
CA MET A 984 36.08 8.68 -0.51
C MET A 984 37.15 8.87 0.57
N HIS A 985 36.87 9.70 1.59
CA HIS A 985 37.78 9.93 2.71
C HIS A 985 37.94 8.69 3.60
N VAL A 986 36.85 7.92 3.77
CA VAL A 986 36.87 6.62 4.45
C VAL A 986 37.79 5.63 3.74
N LEU A 987 37.69 5.52 2.41
CA LEU A 987 38.54 4.64 1.61
C LEU A 987 40.03 5.05 1.68
N GLU A 988 40.31 6.36 1.69
CA GLU A 988 41.67 6.87 1.87
C GLU A 988 42.22 6.52 3.25
N ALA A 989 41.48 6.76 4.34
CA ALA A 989 41.90 6.42 5.70
C ALA A 989 42.21 4.92 5.86
N LEU A 990 41.31 4.05 5.41
CA LEU A 990 41.49 2.59 5.46
C LEU A 990 42.70 2.14 4.63
N LEU A 991 42.95 2.76 3.47
CA LEU A 991 44.15 2.50 2.67
C LEU A 991 45.44 2.89 3.42
N ARG A 992 45.46 4.05 4.07
CA ARG A 992 46.62 4.57 4.80
C ARG A 992 46.92 3.78 6.06
N LEU A 993 45.91 3.35 6.81
CA LEU A 993 46.07 2.47 7.97
C LEU A 993 46.59 1.09 7.57
N ARG A 994 46.08 0.50 6.48
CA ARG A 994 46.62 -0.77 5.94
C ARG A 994 48.07 -0.65 5.49
N GLN A 995 48.46 0.50 4.92
CA GLN A 995 49.87 0.80 4.62
C GLN A 995 50.73 0.85 5.89
N ALA A 996 50.30 1.58 6.93
CA ALA A 996 51.00 1.64 8.22
C ALA A 996 51.17 0.26 8.88
N ALA A 997 50.12 -0.58 8.87
CA ALA A 997 50.15 -1.93 9.44
C ALA A 997 51.10 -2.88 8.68
N CYS A 998 51.22 -2.74 7.37
CA CYS A 998 52.17 -3.50 6.57
C CYS A 998 53.63 -3.06 6.81
N HIS A 999 53.93 -1.77 6.61
CA HIS A 999 55.27 -1.21 6.81
C HIS A 999 55.25 0.33 6.75
N PRO A 1000 55.92 1.04 7.69
CA PRO A 1000 56.09 2.50 7.62
C PRO A 1000 56.61 3.05 6.27
N ALA A 1001 57.45 2.28 5.58
CA ALA A 1001 58.03 2.62 4.28
C ALA A 1001 57.01 2.75 3.12
N LEU A 1002 55.77 2.27 3.31
CA LEU A 1002 54.66 2.47 2.37
C LEU A 1002 54.07 3.89 2.43
N LEU A 1003 54.35 4.62 3.51
CA LEU A 1003 53.95 6.01 3.71
C LEU A 1003 55.14 6.95 3.49
N ASP A 1004 56.30 6.64 4.08
CA ASP A 1004 57.54 7.41 3.90
C ASP A 1004 58.69 6.51 3.44
N LYS A 1005 59.13 6.70 2.19
CA LYS A 1005 60.21 5.93 1.57
C LYS A 1005 61.57 6.09 2.26
N ALA A 1006 61.78 7.09 3.12
CA ALA A 1006 63.00 7.17 3.93
C ALA A 1006 63.16 5.96 4.87
N LYS A 1007 62.04 5.32 5.25
CA LYS A 1007 61.97 4.23 6.23
C LYS A 1007 62.15 2.81 5.63
N ILE A 1008 62.63 2.69 4.39
CA ILE A 1008 62.75 1.38 3.68
C ILE A 1008 63.72 0.40 4.38
N GLY A 1009 64.70 0.91 5.14
CA GLY A 1009 65.64 0.11 5.93
C GLY A 1009 65.26 -0.07 7.41
N GLU A 1010 64.08 0.41 7.84
CA GLU A 1010 63.54 0.13 9.18
C GLU A 1010 62.84 -1.25 9.17
N GLY A 1011 62.86 -1.98 10.28
CA GLY A 1011 62.09 -3.22 10.43
C GLY A 1011 60.57 -2.95 10.46
N SER A 1012 59.78 -4.00 10.24
CA SER A 1012 58.33 -3.95 10.46
C SER A 1012 57.82 -5.28 10.99
N ALA A 1013 56.70 -5.23 11.74
CA ALA A 1013 56.03 -6.38 12.33
C ALA A 1013 55.94 -7.61 11.41
N LYS A 1014 55.75 -7.37 10.11
CA LYS A 1014 55.58 -8.40 9.09
C LYS A 1014 56.90 -8.91 8.53
N LEU A 1015 57.91 -8.05 8.37
CA LEU A 1015 59.23 -8.49 7.93
C LEU A 1015 59.94 -9.29 9.02
N ASP A 1016 59.76 -8.90 10.28
CA ASP A 1016 60.35 -9.56 11.45
C ASP A 1016 59.82 -11.01 11.61
N VAL A 1017 58.60 -11.30 11.12
CA VAL A 1017 58.03 -12.65 11.04
C VAL A 1017 58.33 -13.34 9.70
N LEU A 1018 58.25 -12.62 8.58
CA LEU A 1018 58.44 -13.20 7.24
C LEU A 1018 59.88 -13.65 7.00
N LEU A 1019 60.87 -12.79 7.29
CA LEU A 1019 62.26 -13.03 6.87
C LEU A 1019 62.88 -14.27 7.55
N PRO A 1020 62.68 -14.55 8.86
CA PRO A 1020 63.14 -15.79 9.47
C PRO A 1020 62.51 -17.04 8.84
N HIS A 1021 61.19 -17.03 8.62
CA HIS A 1021 60.51 -18.16 7.97
C HIS A 1021 60.96 -18.38 6.51
N LEU A 1022 61.27 -17.31 5.77
CA LEU A 1022 61.84 -17.47 4.42
C LEU A 1022 63.23 -18.08 4.47
N ASP A 1023 64.09 -17.69 5.43
CA ASP A 1023 65.42 -18.28 5.60
C ASP A 1023 65.29 -19.80 5.93
N GLU A 1024 64.44 -20.16 6.90
CA GLU A 1024 64.15 -21.57 7.28
C GLU A 1024 63.72 -22.42 6.07
N LEU A 1025 62.74 -21.94 5.30
CA LEU A 1025 62.21 -22.66 4.14
C LEU A 1025 63.22 -22.78 2.98
N ILE A 1026 64.13 -21.81 2.83
CA ILE A 1026 65.21 -21.88 1.84
C ILE A 1026 66.23 -22.96 2.23
N ASP A 1027 66.61 -23.04 3.50
CA ASP A 1027 67.53 -24.07 4.02
C ASP A 1027 66.93 -25.48 3.90
N GLU A 1028 65.63 -25.62 4.13
CA GLU A 1028 64.86 -26.86 3.90
C GLU A 1028 64.59 -27.17 2.41
N LYS A 1029 64.94 -26.27 1.49
CA LYS A 1029 64.73 -26.36 0.03
C LYS A 1029 63.25 -26.41 -0.40
N HIS A 1030 62.39 -25.77 0.36
CA HIS A 1030 61.00 -25.52 -0.01
C HIS A 1030 60.89 -24.36 -1.02
N LYS A 1031 59.82 -24.34 -1.81
CA LYS A 1031 59.56 -23.31 -2.82
C LYS A 1031 58.36 -22.48 -2.41
N THR A 1032 58.57 -21.17 -2.30
CA THR A 1032 57.66 -20.27 -1.59
C THR A 1032 57.15 -19.13 -2.48
N LEU A 1033 55.82 -18.97 -2.52
CA LEU A 1033 55.15 -17.82 -3.13
C LEU A 1033 54.91 -16.75 -2.07
N VAL A 1034 55.19 -15.49 -2.40
CA VAL A 1034 54.91 -14.34 -1.51
C VAL A 1034 54.01 -13.34 -2.23
N PHE A 1035 52.80 -13.17 -1.72
CA PHE A 1035 51.76 -12.34 -2.29
C PHE A 1035 51.50 -11.06 -1.49
N SER A 1036 51.29 -9.95 -2.18
CA SER A 1036 50.87 -8.68 -1.58
C SER A 1036 50.03 -7.85 -2.55
N GLN A 1037 49.07 -7.06 -2.06
CA GLN A 1037 48.36 -6.08 -2.88
C GLN A 1037 49.23 -4.88 -3.26
N PHE A 1038 50.24 -4.57 -2.45
CA PHE A 1038 51.08 -3.40 -2.59
C PHE A 1038 52.38 -3.80 -3.31
N THR A 1039 52.53 -3.43 -4.58
CA THR A 1039 53.80 -3.64 -5.31
C THR A 1039 54.98 -2.93 -4.66
N SER A 1040 54.73 -1.86 -3.90
CA SER A 1040 55.70 -1.21 -3.02
C SER A 1040 56.10 -2.08 -1.82
N MET A 1041 55.19 -2.88 -1.22
CA MET A 1041 55.55 -3.82 -0.15
C MET A 1041 56.46 -4.92 -0.68
N LEU A 1042 56.12 -5.50 -1.84
CA LEU A 1042 57.03 -6.44 -2.52
C LEU A 1042 58.37 -5.79 -2.87
N SER A 1043 58.42 -4.47 -3.12
CA SER A 1043 59.67 -3.77 -3.38
C SER A 1043 60.54 -3.59 -2.13
N ILE A 1044 59.93 -3.50 -0.95
CA ILE A 1044 60.65 -3.50 0.33
C ILE A 1044 61.15 -4.92 0.65
N VAL A 1045 60.34 -5.95 0.41
CA VAL A 1045 60.78 -7.35 0.53
C VAL A 1045 61.97 -7.63 -0.39
N ARG A 1046 61.91 -7.20 -1.67
CA ARG A 1046 63.05 -7.29 -2.60
C ARG A 1046 64.31 -6.67 -2.03
N HIS A 1047 64.23 -5.46 -1.48
CA HIS A 1047 65.40 -4.78 -0.90
C HIS A 1047 66.10 -5.63 0.19
N HIS A 1048 65.33 -6.29 1.05
CA HIS A 1048 65.87 -7.17 2.09
C HIS A 1048 66.43 -8.49 1.52
N LEU A 1049 65.77 -9.09 0.52
CA LEU A 1049 66.29 -10.28 -0.17
C LEU A 1049 67.59 -9.98 -0.94
N ASP A 1050 67.65 -8.82 -1.62
CA ASP A 1050 68.84 -8.34 -2.35
C ASP A 1050 70.02 -8.13 -1.38
N GLN A 1051 69.78 -7.53 -0.20
CA GLN A 1051 70.79 -7.38 0.85
C GLN A 1051 71.32 -8.71 1.39
N LYS A 1052 70.46 -9.73 1.53
CA LYS A 1052 70.85 -11.09 1.92
C LYS A 1052 71.45 -11.92 0.77
N GLY A 1053 71.40 -11.45 -0.48
CA GLY A 1053 71.84 -12.19 -1.66
C GLY A 1053 70.93 -13.37 -2.05
N ILE A 1054 69.66 -13.36 -1.61
CA ILE A 1054 68.70 -14.43 -1.88
C ILE A 1054 68.16 -14.32 -3.31
N VAL A 1055 68.12 -15.43 -4.03
CA VAL A 1055 67.60 -15.49 -5.40
C VAL A 1055 66.07 -15.61 -5.39
N TYR A 1056 65.39 -14.75 -6.15
CA TYR A 1056 63.93 -14.76 -6.30
C TYR A 1056 63.51 -14.37 -7.73
N GLU A 1057 62.24 -14.62 -8.05
CA GLU A 1057 61.53 -14.07 -9.21
C GLU A 1057 60.49 -13.02 -8.80
N TYR A 1058 60.12 -12.12 -9.73
CA TYR A 1058 59.19 -11.02 -9.46
C TYR A 1058 58.16 -10.81 -10.58
N LEU A 1059 56.88 -10.83 -10.24
CA LEU A 1059 55.78 -10.64 -11.20
C LEU A 1059 54.72 -9.63 -10.72
N ASP A 1060 54.53 -8.59 -11.52
CA ASP A 1060 53.53 -7.54 -11.30
C ASP A 1060 52.71 -7.22 -12.56
N GLY A 1061 51.98 -6.10 -12.54
CA GLY A 1061 51.20 -5.62 -13.68
C GLY A 1061 52.06 -5.17 -14.88
N GLN A 1062 53.32 -4.78 -14.65
CA GLN A 1062 54.23 -4.22 -15.65
C GLN A 1062 55.19 -5.25 -16.26
N THR A 1063 55.42 -6.39 -15.59
CA THR A 1063 56.20 -7.52 -16.13
C THR A 1063 55.73 -7.90 -17.55
N ARG A 1064 56.62 -7.74 -18.52
CA ARG A 1064 56.39 -8.03 -19.95
C ARG A 1064 56.54 -9.51 -20.25
N ASP A 1065 57.73 -10.06 -19.99
CA ASP A 1065 58.01 -11.49 -20.11
C ASP A 1065 57.66 -12.18 -18.79
N ARG A 1066 56.41 -12.65 -18.72
CA ARG A 1066 55.90 -13.40 -17.56
C ARG A 1066 56.21 -14.88 -17.65
N GLN A 1067 56.47 -15.38 -18.86
CA GLN A 1067 56.76 -16.78 -19.13
C GLN A 1067 58.09 -17.14 -18.51
N ALA A 1068 59.16 -16.40 -18.82
CA ALA A 1068 60.51 -16.67 -18.34
C ALA A 1068 60.57 -16.74 -16.80
N CYS A 1069 59.89 -15.83 -16.09
CA CYS A 1069 59.79 -15.85 -14.63
C CYS A 1069 59.12 -17.12 -14.10
N VAL A 1070 57.99 -17.54 -14.69
CA VAL A 1070 57.25 -18.74 -14.25
C VAL A 1070 58.00 -20.02 -14.57
N GLU A 1071 58.61 -20.12 -15.75
CA GLU A 1071 59.40 -21.28 -16.17
C GLU A 1071 60.69 -21.40 -15.36
N ARG A 1072 61.36 -20.28 -15.04
CA ARG A 1072 62.51 -20.27 -14.15
C ARG A 1072 62.11 -20.68 -12.74
N PHE A 1073 61.08 -20.09 -12.15
CA PHE A 1073 60.64 -20.49 -10.80
C PHE A 1073 60.23 -21.97 -10.71
N GLN A 1074 59.56 -22.53 -11.73
CA GLN A 1074 59.19 -23.95 -11.68
C GLN A 1074 60.41 -24.87 -11.85
N ASN A 1075 61.26 -24.62 -12.85
CA ASN A 1075 62.31 -25.58 -13.26
C ASN A 1075 63.70 -25.36 -12.62
N ASP A 1076 64.03 -24.14 -12.17
CA ASP A 1076 65.32 -23.84 -11.54
C ASP A 1076 65.25 -24.13 -10.03
N GLU A 1077 66.05 -25.09 -9.54
CA GLU A 1077 66.16 -25.38 -8.11
C GLU A 1077 66.82 -24.21 -7.34
N LYS A 1078 67.60 -23.35 -8.00
CA LYS A 1078 68.26 -22.20 -7.38
C LYS A 1078 67.33 -20.99 -7.21
N CYS A 1079 66.06 -21.11 -7.59
CA CYS A 1079 65.04 -20.09 -7.41
C CYS A 1079 64.00 -20.56 -6.37
N PRO A 1080 64.26 -20.34 -5.06
CA PRO A 1080 63.35 -20.77 -3.99
C PRO A 1080 62.12 -19.85 -3.82
N LEU A 1081 62.20 -18.57 -4.20
CA LEU A 1081 61.17 -17.57 -3.93
C LEU A 1081 60.54 -16.96 -5.19
N PHE A 1082 59.22 -16.73 -5.16
CA PHE A 1082 58.51 -15.94 -6.18
C PHE A 1082 57.63 -14.87 -5.54
N LEU A 1083 57.97 -13.60 -5.78
CA LEU A 1083 57.21 -12.43 -5.32
C LEU A 1083 56.15 -12.05 -6.37
N ILE A 1084 54.87 -12.07 -6.00
CA ILE A 1084 53.77 -11.87 -6.96
C ILE A 1084 52.75 -10.87 -6.39
N SER A 1085 52.41 -9.83 -7.15
CA SER A 1085 51.30 -8.94 -6.71
C SER A 1085 49.95 -9.67 -6.77
N LEU A 1086 49.08 -9.53 -5.76
CA LEU A 1086 47.79 -10.24 -5.70
C LEU A 1086 46.94 -10.05 -6.97
N LYS A 1087 46.90 -8.82 -7.51
CA LYS A 1087 46.22 -8.50 -8.78
C LYS A 1087 46.83 -9.22 -10.00
N ALA A 1088 48.12 -9.56 -9.96
CA ALA A 1088 48.78 -10.34 -11.01
C ALA A 1088 48.76 -11.86 -10.72
N GLY A 1089 48.60 -12.28 -9.46
CA GLY A 1089 48.44 -13.68 -9.05
C GLY A 1089 47.06 -14.28 -9.37
N GLY A 1090 46.01 -13.43 -9.40
CA GLY A 1090 44.65 -13.83 -9.81
C GLY A 1090 44.54 -14.38 -11.24
N LEU A 1091 45.61 -14.27 -12.03
CA LEU A 1091 45.65 -14.38 -13.49
C LEU A 1091 45.92 -15.79 -14.05
N GLY A 1092 45.61 -16.83 -13.29
CA GLY A 1092 45.49 -18.22 -13.77
C GLY A 1092 46.78 -19.06 -13.84
N LEU A 1093 47.93 -18.47 -13.54
CA LEU A 1093 49.27 -19.10 -13.56
C LEU A 1093 49.30 -20.49 -12.89
N ASN A 1094 50.03 -21.44 -13.47
CA ASN A 1094 50.30 -22.72 -12.81
C ASN A 1094 51.59 -22.64 -12.00
N LEU A 1095 51.53 -22.90 -10.69
CA LEU A 1095 52.66 -22.75 -9.75
C LEU A 1095 52.78 -23.96 -8.80
N THR A 1096 52.51 -25.17 -9.29
CA THR A 1096 52.54 -26.42 -8.51
C THR A 1096 53.92 -26.79 -7.95
N ALA A 1097 55.00 -26.14 -8.40
CA ALA A 1097 56.33 -26.32 -7.81
C ALA A 1097 56.44 -25.75 -6.39
N ALA A 1098 55.54 -24.85 -5.98
CA ALA A 1098 55.51 -24.28 -4.65
C ALA A 1098 54.68 -25.12 -3.68
N ASP A 1099 55.18 -25.30 -2.46
CA ASP A 1099 54.53 -25.92 -1.31
C ASP A 1099 54.14 -24.89 -0.24
N TYR A 1100 54.76 -23.70 -0.24
CA TYR A 1100 54.50 -22.64 0.73
C TYR A 1100 53.96 -21.35 0.08
N VAL A 1101 53.00 -20.71 0.74
CA VAL A 1101 52.34 -19.48 0.27
C VAL A 1101 52.20 -18.49 1.43
N PHE A 1102 52.80 -17.30 1.30
CA PHE A 1102 52.63 -16.19 2.24
C PHE A 1102 51.75 -15.11 1.63
N LEU A 1103 50.71 -14.70 2.36
CA LEU A 1103 49.87 -13.55 2.08
C LEU A 1103 50.27 -12.43 3.05
N LEU A 1104 51.01 -11.43 2.54
CA LEU A 1104 51.56 -10.35 3.36
C LEU A 1104 50.52 -9.33 3.83
N ASP A 1105 49.32 -9.33 3.25
CA ASP A 1105 48.26 -8.38 3.59
C ASP A 1105 46.88 -8.95 3.23
N PRO A 1106 45.85 -8.78 4.10
CA PRO A 1106 44.50 -9.28 3.84
C PRO A 1106 43.78 -8.44 2.79
N TRP A 1107 42.97 -9.09 1.95
CA TRP A 1107 42.23 -8.48 0.86
C TRP A 1107 40.71 -8.53 1.12
N TRP A 1108 39.98 -7.44 0.84
CA TRP A 1108 38.55 -7.32 1.18
C TRP A 1108 37.63 -8.44 0.66
N ASN A 1109 38.01 -9.11 -0.43
CA ASN A 1109 37.31 -10.28 -0.95
C ASN A 1109 38.13 -11.58 -0.73
N PRO A 1110 37.71 -12.48 0.19
CA PRO A 1110 38.37 -13.76 0.45
C PRO A 1110 38.60 -14.63 -0.79
N ALA A 1111 37.74 -14.54 -1.81
CA ALA A 1111 37.88 -15.31 -3.04
C ALA A 1111 39.17 -14.99 -3.81
N VAL A 1112 39.70 -13.76 -3.71
CA VAL A 1112 40.96 -13.36 -4.34
C VAL A 1112 42.16 -14.00 -3.65
N GLU A 1113 42.13 -14.12 -2.31
CA GLU A 1113 43.15 -14.83 -1.54
C GLU A 1113 43.10 -16.34 -1.81
N ALA A 1114 41.91 -16.94 -1.75
CA ALA A 1114 41.70 -18.35 -2.07
C ALA A 1114 42.19 -18.66 -3.49
N GLN A 1115 41.87 -17.79 -4.47
CA GLN A 1115 42.35 -17.89 -5.84
C GLN A 1115 43.88 -17.87 -5.96
N ALA A 1116 44.58 -17.10 -5.11
CA ALA A 1116 46.04 -17.04 -5.06
C ALA A 1116 46.66 -18.30 -4.44
N ILE A 1117 46.08 -18.82 -3.34
CA ILE A 1117 46.48 -20.11 -2.73
C ILE A 1117 46.27 -21.28 -3.72
N ASP A 1118 45.13 -21.28 -4.43
CA ASP A 1118 44.79 -22.21 -5.51
C ASP A 1118 45.61 -21.99 -6.81
N ARG A 1119 46.77 -21.31 -6.74
CA ARG A 1119 47.85 -21.37 -7.75
C ARG A 1119 48.85 -22.49 -7.47
N ALA A 1120 49.16 -22.72 -6.19
CA ALA A 1120 50.01 -23.82 -5.71
C ALA A 1120 49.17 -25.08 -5.41
N HIS A 1121 47.98 -24.91 -4.85
CA HIS A 1121 47.05 -26.00 -4.53
C HIS A 1121 46.19 -26.37 -5.76
N ARG A 1122 46.81 -27.02 -6.75
CA ARG A 1122 46.21 -27.43 -8.03
C ARG A 1122 46.40 -28.91 -8.32
N VAL A 1123 45.57 -29.43 -9.22
CA VAL A 1123 45.81 -30.72 -9.90
C VAL A 1123 47.25 -30.77 -10.44
N GLY A 1124 48.01 -31.78 -10.01
CA GLY A 1124 49.45 -31.92 -10.30
C GLY A 1124 50.37 -31.57 -9.13
N GLN A 1125 49.83 -31.00 -8.05
CA GLN A 1125 50.51 -30.88 -6.77
C GLN A 1125 50.68 -32.26 -6.12
N THR A 1126 51.88 -32.55 -5.61
CA THR A 1126 52.24 -33.80 -4.92
C THR A 1126 52.57 -33.60 -3.43
N LYS A 1127 52.76 -32.35 -2.99
CA LYS A 1127 53.06 -31.98 -1.61
C LYS A 1127 51.86 -31.30 -0.94
N GLN A 1128 51.81 -31.39 0.38
CA GLN A 1128 50.87 -30.61 1.20
C GLN A 1128 51.17 -29.10 1.03
N VAL A 1129 50.14 -28.27 0.90
CA VAL A 1129 50.31 -26.82 0.68
C VAL A 1129 50.02 -26.03 1.95
N PHE A 1130 51.01 -25.27 2.42
CA PHE A 1130 50.89 -24.40 3.59
C PHE A 1130 50.66 -22.95 3.16
N ALA A 1131 49.58 -22.34 3.65
CA ALA A 1131 49.19 -20.97 3.34
C ALA A 1131 49.10 -20.12 4.61
N TYR A 1132 50.05 -19.20 4.75
CA TYR A 1132 50.18 -18.29 5.90
C TYR A 1132 49.65 -16.89 5.58
N ARG A 1133 48.72 -16.39 6.38
CA ARG A 1133 48.25 -14.99 6.33
C ARG A 1133 48.93 -14.17 7.43
N LEU A 1134 49.68 -13.14 7.06
CA LEU A 1134 50.32 -12.23 8.02
C LEU A 1134 49.36 -11.08 8.35
N ILE A 1135 48.87 -11.08 9.59
CA ILE A 1135 47.91 -10.10 10.10
C ILE A 1135 48.53 -9.35 11.28
N CYS A 1136 48.58 -8.02 11.19
CA CYS A 1136 49.12 -7.20 12.26
C CYS A 1136 48.07 -7.00 13.39
N ARG A 1137 48.41 -7.40 14.62
CA ARG A 1137 47.55 -7.25 15.81
C ARG A 1137 47.24 -5.79 16.12
N ASN A 1138 46.07 -5.54 16.72
CA ASN A 1138 45.58 -4.22 17.09
C ASN A 1138 45.49 -3.23 15.91
N THR A 1139 45.31 -3.75 14.68
CA THR A 1139 45.16 -2.94 13.47
C THR A 1139 43.88 -3.23 12.71
N VAL A 1140 43.59 -2.38 11.73
CA VAL A 1140 42.52 -2.53 10.74
C VAL A 1140 42.60 -3.86 9.98
N GLU A 1141 43.78 -4.51 9.91
CA GLU A 1141 43.92 -5.81 9.25
C GLU A 1141 43.27 -6.94 10.04
N GLU A 1142 43.41 -6.94 11.36
CA GLU A 1142 42.74 -7.88 12.26
C GLU A 1142 41.22 -7.70 12.16
N LYS A 1143 40.76 -6.44 12.08
CA LYS A 1143 39.34 -6.10 11.88
C LYS A 1143 38.80 -6.47 10.50
N ILE A 1144 39.62 -6.39 9.45
CA ILE A 1144 39.27 -6.92 8.12
C ILE A 1144 39.10 -8.45 8.18
N ALA A 1145 39.99 -9.16 8.87
CA ALA A 1145 39.90 -10.63 9.01
C ALA A 1145 38.72 -11.08 9.90
N GLU A 1146 38.41 -10.34 10.97
CA GLU A 1146 37.19 -10.50 11.77
C GLU A 1146 35.94 -10.34 10.88
N LEU A 1147 35.88 -9.28 10.06
CA LEU A 1147 34.78 -9.05 9.11
C LEU A 1147 34.66 -10.15 8.04
N GLN A 1148 35.78 -10.57 7.43
CA GLN A 1148 35.80 -11.69 6.49
C GLN A 1148 35.21 -12.95 7.13
N THR A 1149 35.60 -13.25 8.38
CA THR A 1149 35.17 -14.46 9.11
C THR A 1149 33.69 -14.38 9.49
N LYS A 1150 33.24 -13.24 10.04
CA LYS A 1150 31.84 -12.98 10.40
C LYS A 1150 30.93 -13.08 9.18
N LYS A 1151 31.34 -12.52 8.03
CA LYS A 1151 30.60 -12.66 6.76
C LYS A 1151 30.68 -14.06 6.17
N LYS A 1152 31.78 -14.80 6.31
CA LYS A 1152 31.87 -16.19 5.82
C LYS A 1152 30.88 -17.11 6.53
N GLY A 1153 30.81 -17.05 7.86
CA GLY A 1153 29.82 -17.82 8.63
C GLY A 1153 28.36 -17.45 8.36
N LEU A 1154 28.09 -16.18 8.01
CA LEU A 1154 26.78 -15.72 7.57
C LEU A 1154 26.46 -16.10 6.11
N ALA A 1155 27.46 -16.13 5.22
CA ALA A 1155 27.31 -16.48 3.80
C ALA A 1155 27.12 -17.99 3.57
N ASP A 1156 27.67 -18.83 4.46
CA ASP A 1156 27.40 -20.27 4.48
C ASP A 1156 26.00 -20.59 5.06
N ALA A 1157 25.44 -19.71 5.90
CA ALA A 1157 24.12 -19.86 6.52
C ALA A 1157 22.96 -19.21 5.72
N ILE A 1158 23.26 -18.16 4.95
CA ILE A 1158 22.33 -17.41 4.11
C ILE A 1158 23.09 -17.08 2.83
N LEU A 1159 22.58 -17.52 1.67
CA LEU A 1159 23.25 -17.34 0.37
C LEU A 1159 23.27 -15.84 -0.03
N GLN A 1160 24.32 -15.15 0.40
CA GLN A 1160 24.35 -13.69 0.60
C GLN A 1160 24.96 -12.85 -0.50
N GLU A 1161 24.58 -11.58 -0.47
CA GLU A 1161 24.87 -10.51 -1.43
C GLU A 1161 26.35 -10.16 -1.50
N ASN A 1162 26.86 -10.05 -2.73
CA ASN A 1162 28.22 -9.57 -3.02
C ASN A 1162 28.17 -8.20 -3.72
N GLY A 1163 27.66 -7.20 -3.00
CA GLY A 1163 28.24 -5.86 -3.14
C GLY A 1163 29.72 -5.90 -2.72
N SER A 1164 30.53 -4.92 -3.14
CA SER A 1164 31.86 -4.79 -2.52
C SER A 1164 31.68 -4.67 -1.01
N VAL A 1165 32.57 -5.28 -0.20
CA VAL A 1165 32.50 -5.11 1.27
C VAL A 1165 32.48 -3.62 1.64
N LEU A 1166 33.18 -2.80 0.85
CA LEU A 1166 33.27 -1.34 0.93
C LEU A 1166 32.01 -0.58 0.45
N GLU A 1167 31.06 -1.24 -0.21
CA GLU A 1167 29.79 -0.67 -0.68
C GLU A 1167 28.66 -0.83 0.33
N GLN A 1168 28.74 -1.85 1.19
CA GLN A 1168 27.75 -2.16 2.23
C GLN A 1168 28.24 -1.85 3.66
N LEU A 1169 29.36 -1.16 3.85
CA LEU A 1169 29.83 -0.78 5.20
C LEU A 1169 28.78 0.10 5.90
N SER A 1170 28.33 -0.35 7.08
CA SER A 1170 27.52 0.48 7.97
C SER A 1170 28.39 1.48 8.75
N ALA A 1171 27.75 2.41 9.48
CA ALA A 1171 28.47 3.28 10.41
C ALA A 1171 29.11 2.49 11.57
N GLU A 1172 28.48 1.40 12.00
CA GLU A 1172 28.96 0.50 13.06
C GLU A 1172 30.19 -0.30 12.61
N ASP A 1173 30.16 -0.85 11.38
CA ASP A 1173 31.33 -1.52 10.79
C ASP A 1173 32.53 -0.57 10.69
N LEU A 1174 32.28 0.72 10.42
CA LEU A 1174 33.33 1.73 10.34
C LEU A 1174 33.86 2.16 11.69
N GLU A 1175 33.01 2.25 12.72
CA GLU A 1175 33.47 2.47 14.08
C GLU A 1175 34.32 1.29 14.59
N MET A 1176 33.95 0.05 14.24
CA MET A 1176 34.74 -1.15 14.56
C MET A 1176 36.04 -1.26 13.75
N LEU A 1177 36.06 -0.85 12.48
CA LEU A 1177 37.29 -0.79 11.67
C LEU A 1177 38.28 0.29 12.14
N LEU A 1178 37.82 1.28 12.90
CA LEU A 1178 38.60 2.42 13.40
C LEU A 1178 38.77 2.42 14.94
N SER A 1179 38.36 1.36 15.63
CA SER A 1179 38.38 1.25 17.10
C SER A 1179 39.80 1.14 17.66
#